data_AF-A0A9D2F7X6-F1
#
_entry.id   AF-A0A9D2F7X6-F1
#
_cell.length_a   1.000
_cell.length_b   1.000
_cell.length_c   1.000
_cell.angle_alpha   90.00
_cell.angle_beta   90.00
_cell.angle_gamma   90.00
#
_symmetry.space_group_name_H-M   'P 1'
#
loop_
_entity.id
_entity.type
_entity.pdbx_description
1 polymer ?
#
loop_
_entity_poly.entity_id
_entity_poly.type
_entity_poly.pdbx_seq_one_letter_code
_entity_poly.pdbx_strand_id
1 'polypeptide(L)'
;MQFEWQKLKAAKGNVFLLLAMILFCMFSIISFSLTVNKNEEALNKSLQVEITEQEQLINEGNLSDESLVQVEEQIYWLGQSLTGLNTKDKELVERSLYELEKNRFASEEIEMNRLSHALKVAELEFFQSSKIERIDDEFPEKRPLVQYLTTFFMSLSTGAVVLLIGFFFAFWLTEEYRNQTDVWFSTFPVKRIRQLLSKYSVTYLFIVFSSIIGLVMGGVIAALQFGMGHWRYPIFYLNYQTEISSMTSQTYLIKQCLSWLVIFFVLSSLALLLSALFRKTMVTLLGVGSMGIVLLMPGLLKMIPTKWIPYLITSYLDLPSLIIERNIWNNVQLTWEKGIIYLSLAGVSCLLLSFINYEKKSVLNLDRLKLRKANKKTRKIKPINRLSFEWKKMGGKGLFFSAFLMLFLFSIYLFQMDIEYSQQSRITSYAEEYEQHNQVLENVTRMGFPEEMISTIKDQAEWLKNRIDSLNNQDYSGVVQSEYEVEKMNLEMIQKGQLSSKTFSEQQLIVEELAFFKDSDIQMVENHHLYRITQPMIYFWTQLFNTLSPGSLVLLMLLFFTFFFTLEYRGSSNDWLQIFPFSPWIQLRDKIMTAFLFIVGSISVSMLISGVVTAVFHGVGTFRYPLFYLDSQSRVQSMLSGEFLIRQGFSLLLIVCFVLSLVLCLSLLFKNTFLTLIASFSVLIFGMIPGVFDKLTTGWAGYIPLRYLNLPELILANQLEITWMKGVISLGLSSLFLLPTALYLSKREIDRNKR
;
A
#
# COMPACT_ATOMS: atom_id res chain seq x y z
N MET A 1 -15.23 35.92 0.96
CA MET A 1 -16.03 34.83 1.55
C MET A 1 -17.33 34.60 0.79
N GLN A 2 -18.33 35.49 0.80
CA GLN A 2 -19.61 35.26 0.07
C GLN A 2 -19.44 34.90 -1.41
N PHE A 3 -18.54 35.58 -2.12
CA PHE A 3 -18.23 35.27 -3.52
C PHE A 3 -17.58 33.88 -3.71
N GLU A 4 -16.66 33.46 -2.84
CA GLU A 4 -16.09 32.10 -2.87
C GLU A 4 -17.15 31.05 -2.53
N TRP A 5 -18.07 31.35 -1.61
CA TRP A 5 -19.22 30.51 -1.31
C TRP A 5 -20.21 30.42 -2.48
N GLN A 6 -20.40 31.52 -3.22
CA GLN A 6 -21.18 31.54 -4.44
C GLN A 6 -20.48 30.81 -5.59
N LYS A 7 -19.15 30.89 -5.72
CA LYS A 7 -18.38 30.06 -6.67
C LYS A 7 -18.48 28.58 -6.33
N LEU A 8 -18.40 28.22 -5.05
CA LEU A 8 -18.74 26.88 -4.59
C LEU A 8 -20.14 26.56 -5.07
N LYS A 9 -21.19 27.28 -4.64
CA LYS A 9 -22.59 27.05 -5.07
C LYS A 9 -22.80 27.01 -6.60
N ALA A 10 -22.08 27.82 -7.36
CA ALA A 10 -22.21 28.02 -8.81
C ALA A 10 -21.32 27.10 -9.64
N ALA A 11 -20.30 26.49 -9.05
CA ALA A 11 -19.78 25.21 -9.49
C ALA A 11 -20.94 24.22 -9.29
N LYS A 12 -21.92 24.25 -10.19
CA LYS A 12 -23.11 23.39 -10.18
C LYS A 12 -22.73 21.89 -10.32
N GLY A 13 -21.43 21.61 -10.46
CA GLY A 13 -20.78 20.37 -10.07
C GLY A 13 -20.60 20.14 -8.56
N ASN A 14 -21.24 20.88 -7.64
CA ASN A 14 -21.32 20.54 -6.20
C ASN A 14 -22.08 19.25 -5.92
N VAL A 15 -22.90 18.85 -6.89
CA VAL A 15 -23.41 17.49 -7.10
C VAL A 15 -22.26 16.45 -7.11
N PHE A 16 -21.02 16.88 -7.34
CA PHE A 16 -19.82 16.05 -7.25
C PHE A 16 -19.22 15.95 -5.85
N LEU A 17 -19.40 16.97 -5.01
CA LEU A 17 -19.06 16.85 -3.60
C LEU A 17 -20.03 15.91 -2.87
N LEU A 18 -21.29 15.90 -3.31
CA LEU A 18 -22.28 14.86 -2.99
C LEU A 18 -21.78 13.47 -3.46
N LEU A 19 -21.07 13.39 -4.58
CA LEU A 19 -20.53 12.15 -5.18
C LEU A 19 -19.24 11.67 -4.49
N ALA A 20 -18.41 12.58 -3.98
CA ALA A 20 -17.30 12.27 -3.07
C ALA A 20 -17.79 11.84 -1.67
N MET A 21 -18.90 12.43 -1.19
CA MET A 21 -19.62 11.94 0.00
C MET A 21 -20.26 10.56 -0.24
N ILE A 22 -20.81 10.27 -1.43
CA ILE A 22 -21.34 8.95 -1.81
C ILE A 22 -20.22 7.92 -1.97
N LEU A 23 -19.03 8.30 -2.46
CA LEU A 23 -17.85 7.44 -2.53
C LEU A 23 -17.21 7.19 -1.16
N PHE A 24 -17.24 8.18 -0.26
CA PHE A 24 -16.88 8.02 1.14
C PHE A 24 -17.88 7.10 1.88
N CYS A 25 -19.20 7.25 1.65
CA CYS A 25 -20.22 6.34 2.19
C CYS A 25 -20.17 4.92 1.57
N MET A 26 -19.85 4.77 0.28
CA MET A 26 -19.64 3.47 -0.37
C MET A 26 -18.36 2.78 0.14
N PHE A 27 -17.29 3.54 0.42
CA PHE A 27 -16.09 3.03 1.12
C PHE A 27 -16.46 2.55 2.53
N SER A 28 -17.34 3.29 3.24
CA SER A 28 -17.90 2.88 4.53
C SER A 28 -18.83 1.66 4.47
N ILE A 29 -19.47 1.34 3.32
CA ILE A 29 -20.33 0.15 3.13
C ILE A 29 -19.52 -1.07 2.67
N ILE A 30 -18.47 -0.87 1.88
CA ILE A 30 -17.60 -1.92 1.33
C ILE A 30 -16.60 -2.43 2.39
N SER A 31 -16.05 -1.54 3.24
CA SER A 31 -15.25 -1.94 4.41
C SER A 31 -16.07 -2.60 5.54
N PHE A 32 -17.39 -2.39 5.54
CA PHE A 32 -18.30 -2.98 6.54
C PHE A 32 -18.82 -4.37 6.15
N SER A 33 -18.74 -4.76 4.88
CA SER A 33 -19.39 -5.98 4.33
C SER A 33 -18.43 -7.07 3.82
N LEU A 34 -17.11 -6.84 3.73
CA LEU A 34 -16.20 -7.73 3.01
C LEU A 34 -15.18 -8.53 3.83
N THR A 35 -15.07 -8.30 5.13
CA THR A 35 -13.97 -8.92 5.91
C THR A 35 -14.36 -10.19 6.69
N VAL A 36 -15.64 -10.55 6.80
CA VAL A 36 -16.04 -11.59 7.79
C VAL A 36 -16.31 -12.96 7.17
N ASN A 37 -17.15 -13.03 6.15
CA ASN A 37 -17.51 -14.34 5.56
C ASN A 37 -16.34 -15.06 4.87
N LYS A 38 -15.29 -14.31 4.49
CA LYS A 38 -14.10 -14.85 3.84
C LYS A 38 -13.04 -15.32 4.81
N ASN A 39 -12.92 -14.70 5.98
CA ASN A 39 -12.10 -15.29 7.03
C ASN A 39 -12.77 -16.57 7.50
N GLU A 40 -14.09 -16.60 7.67
CA GLU A 40 -14.77 -17.85 8.05
C GLU A 40 -14.65 -18.93 6.97
N GLU A 41 -14.89 -18.64 5.69
CA GLU A 41 -14.80 -19.65 4.63
C GLU A 41 -13.35 -20.01 4.25
N ALA A 42 -12.40 -19.07 4.28
CA ALA A 42 -10.98 -19.36 4.03
C ALA A 42 -10.29 -19.99 5.24
N LEU A 43 -10.67 -19.62 6.47
CA LEU A 43 -10.24 -20.30 7.70
C LEU A 43 -10.87 -21.68 7.77
N ASN A 44 -12.16 -21.84 7.51
CA ASN A 44 -12.79 -23.16 7.47
C ASN A 44 -12.19 -24.02 6.35
N LYS A 45 -11.82 -23.43 5.22
CA LYS A 45 -11.15 -24.14 4.13
C LYS A 45 -9.68 -24.41 4.43
N SER A 46 -8.95 -23.53 5.12
CA SER A 46 -7.58 -23.78 5.57
C SER A 46 -7.56 -24.83 6.68
N LEU A 47 -8.47 -24.75 7.65
CA LEU A 47 -8.69 -25.75 8.69
C LEU A 47 -9.12 -27.09 8.08
N GLN A 48 -9.99 -27.10 7.06
CA GLN A 48 -10.34 -28.33 6.34
C GLN A 48 -9.16 -28.90 5.56
N VAL A 49 -8.36 -28.07 4.91
CA VAL A 49 -7.14 -28.51 4.21
C VAL A 49 -6.15 -29.07 5.22
N GLU A 50 -5.95 -28.40 6.36
CA GLU A 50 -5.07 -28.85 7.44
C GLU A 50 -5.57 -30.16 8.07
N ILE A 51 -6.87 -30.31 8.33
CA ILE A 51 -7.49 -31.58 8.72
C ILE A 51 -7.26 -32.66 7.66
N THR A 52 -7.46 -32.35 6.38
CA THR A 52 -7.29 -33.32 5.28
C THR A 52 -5.82 -33.74 5.13
N GLU A 53 -4.87 -32.82 5.30
CA GLU A 53 -3.43 -33.08 5.28
C GLU A 53 -3.01 -33.94 6.48
N GLN A 54 -3.53 -33.65 7.68
CA GLN A 54 -3.27 -34.48 8.87
C GLN A 54 -3.92 -35.86 8.76
N GLU A 55 -5.13 -35.97 8.21
CA GLU A 55 -5.78 -37.25 7.90
C GLU A 55 -4.99 -38.04 6.85
N GLN A 56 -4.37 -37.39 5.86
CA GLN A 56 -3.48 -38.04 4.90
C GLN A 56 -2.22 -38.58 5.58
N LEU A 57 -1.60 -37.82 6.49
CA LEU A 57 -0.45 -38.28 7.27
C LEU A 57 -0.78 -39.50 8.15
N ILE A 58 -1.98 -39.55 8.75
CA ILE A 58 -2.47 -40.73 9.47
C ILE A 58 -2.64 -41.93 8.52
N ASN A 59 -3.25 -41.72 7.35
CA ASN A 59 -3.52 -42.77 6.38
C ASN A 59 -2.24 -43.32 5.70
N GLU A 60 -1.17 -42.53 5.63
CA GLU A 60 0.13 -42.96 5.13
C GLU A 60 0.89 -43.87 6.13
N GLY A 61 0.41 -44.02 7.36
CA GLY A 61 0.86 -45.04 8.32
C GLY A 61 2.27 -44.82 8.89
N ASN A 62 2.83 -43.61 8.76
CA ASN A 62 4.20 -43.29 9.17
C ASN A 62 4.29 -42.65 10.58
N LEU A 63 3.17 -42.54 11.31
CA LEU A 63 3.13 -41.91 12.63
C LEU A 63 3.32 -42.95 13.74
N SER A 64 4.07 -42.58 14.78
CA SER A 64 4.17 -43.39 16.00
C SER A 64 2.85 -43.37 16.78
N ASP A 65 2.57 -44.39 17.61
CA ASP A 65 1.33 -44.47 18.39
C ASP A 65 1.07 -43.23 19.26
N GLU A 66 2.13 -42.60 19.78
CA GLU A 66 2.04 -41.38 20.59
C GLU A 66 1.78 -40.12 19.73
N SER A 67 2.40 -40.04 18.55
CA SER A 67 2.12 -39.01 17.55
C SER A 67 0.70 -39.10 16.99
N LEU A 68 0.20 -40.32 16.83
CA LEU A 68 -1.13 -40.59 16.28
C LEU A 68 -2.23 -40.08 17.23
N VAL A 69 -2.06 -40.27 18.54
CA VAL A 69 -2.96 -39.71 19.56
C VAL A 69 -2.94 -38.17 19.56
N GLN A 70 -1.76 -37.55 19.39
CA GLN A 70 -1.64 -36.09 19.33
C GLN A 70 -2.28 -35.49 18.08
N VAL A 71 -2.10 -36.13 16.91
CA VAL A 71 -2.71 -35.70 15.64
C VAL A 71 -4.23 -35.93 15.66
N GLU A 72 -4.71 -37.05 16.20
CA GLU A 72 -6.16 -37.29 16.38
C GLU A 72 -6.80 -36.27 17.35
N GLU A 73 -6.10 -35.92 18.43
CA GLU A 73 -6.55 -34.88 19.36
C GLU A 73 -6.59 -33.50 18.66
N GLN A 74 -5.58 -33.15 17.86
CA GLN A 74 -5.59 -31.93 17.05
C GLN A 74 -6.75 -31.90 16.04
N ILE A 75 -6.98 -32.98 15.28
CA ILE A 75 -8.11 -33.09 14.34
C ILE A 75 -9.44 -32.93 15.09
N TYR A 76 -9.58 -33.55 16.26
CA TYR A 76 -10.77 -33.41 17.10
C TYR A 76 -11.01 -31.95 17.52
N TRP A 77 -9.97 -31.22 17.92
CA TRP A 77 -10.07 -29.82 18.33
C TRP A 77 -10.27 -28.85 17.15
N LEU A 78 -9.64 -29.10 16.01
CA LEU A 78 -9.87 -28.38 14.75
C LEU A 78 -11.32 -28.58 14.29
N GLY A 79 -11.87 -29.80 14.44
CA GLY A 79 -13.27 -30.13 14.18
C GLY A 79 -14.27 -29.48 15.15
N GLN A 80 -13.91 -29.36 16.44
CA GLN A 80 -14.68 -28.60 17.44
C GLN A 80 -14.71 -27.11 17.10
N SER A 81 -13.57 -26.56 16.67
CA SER A 81 -13.46 -25.15 16.25
C SER A 81 -14.31 -24.85 15.01
N LEU A 82 -14.40 -25.81 14.07
CA LEU A 82 -15.28 -25.75 12.90
C LEU A 82 -16.79 -25.81 13.23
N THR A 83 -17.18 -26.33 14.40
CA THR A 83 -18.59 -26.57 14.74
C THR A 83 -19.21 -25.51 15.64
N GLY A 84 -18.46 -24.47 16.03
CA GLY A 84 -18.98 -23.31 16.77
C GLY A 84 -19.42 -23.67 18.19
N LEU A 85 -18.58 -23.34 19.18
CA LEU A 85 -18.72 -23.72 20.58
C LEU A 85 -20.11 -23.47 21.18
N ASN A 86 -20.65 -24.49 21.88
CA ASN A 86 -21.70 -24.33 22.87
C ASN A 86 -21.18 -24.73 24.26
N THR A 87 -20.90 -23.71 25.07
CA THR A 87 -20.86 -23.69 26.55
C THR A 87 -20.07 -24.78 27.29
N LYS A 88 -18.81 -24.49 27.67
CA LYS A 88 -18.24 -24.80 29.01
C LYS A 88 -16.81 -24.22 29.19
N ASP A 89 -16.69 -22.89 29.14
CA ASP A 89 -15.41 -22.17 29.25
C ASP A 89 -15.01 -21.84 30.69
N LYS A 90 -14.45 -22.83 31.41
CA LYS A 90 -13.70 -22.55 32.64
C LYS A 90 -12.41 -23.37 32.77
N GLU A 91 -12.43 -24.63 32.36
CA GLU A 91 -11.22 -25.45 32.25
C GLU A 91 -10.37 -25.10 31.01
N LEU A 92 -10.99 -24.57 29.95
CA LEU A 92 -10.31 -24.19 28.70
C LEU A 92 -9.33 -23.02 28.88
N VAL A 93 -9.67 -22.06 29.75
CA VAL A 93 -8.80 -20.91 30.08
C VAL A 93 -7.63 -21.36 30.97
N GLU A 94 -7.86 -22.26 31.92
CA GLU A 94 -6.79 -22.78 32.79
C GLU A 94 -5.81 -23.70 32.05
N ARG A 95 -6.29 -24.49 31.08
CA ARG A 95 -5.44 -25.41 30.30
C ARG A 95 -4.66 -24.70 29.19
N SER A 96 -5.25 -23.69 28.55
CA SER A 96 -4.52 -22.82 27.61
C SER A 96 -3.45 -21.99 28.35
N LEU A 97 -3.72 -21.52 29.57
CA LEU A 97 -2.69 -20.89 30.43
C LEU A 97 -1.53 -21.84 30.76
N TYR A 98 -1.79 -23.14 30.96
CA TYR A 98 -0.78 -24.16 31.26
C TYR A 98 0.06 -24.56 30.03
N GLU A 99 -0.57 -24.71 28.86
CA GLU A 99 0.11 -25.01 27.58
C GLU A 99 0.94 -23.80 27.09
N LEU A 100 0.47 -22.57 27.32
CA LEU A 100 1.18 -21.32 26.99
C LEU A 100 2.45 -21.11 27.82
N GLU A 101 2.53 -21.66 29.03
CA GLU A 101 3.70 -21.57 29.90
C GLU A 101 4.80 -22.59 29.53
N LYS A 102 4.42 -23.64 28.79
CA LYS A 102 5.28 -24.77 28.39
C LYS A 102 6.09 -24.50 27.11
N ASN A 103 5.60 -23.65 26.20
CA ASN A 103 6.26 -23.34 24.91
C ASN A 103 7.30 -22.19 25.01
N ARG A 104 8.17 -22.26 26.02
CA ARG A 104 8.98 -21.13 26.52
C ARG A 104 10.34 -20.89 25.83
N PHE A 105 10.59 -21.39 24.61
CA PHE A 105 11.91 -21.20 23.95
C PHE A 105 11.86 -20.95 22.43
N ALA A 106 12.64 -19.92 22.01
CA ALA A 106 13.20 -19.57 20.68
C ALA A 106 12.69 -18.32 19.90
N SER A 107 13.54 -17.28 19.90
CA SER A 107 13.70 -16.11 19.00
C SER A 107 12.52 -15.16 18.69
N GLU A 108 12.82 -13.92 18.26
CA GLU A 108 11.98 -12.69 18.27
C GLU A 108 10.50 -12.82 17.84
N GLU A 109 10.16 -13.82 17.02
CA GLU A 109 8.79 -14.13 16.63
C GLU A 109 7.96 -14.69 17.81
N ILE A 110 8.59 -15.48 18.69
CA ILE A 110 8.02 -15.93 19.96
C ILE A 110 7.87 -14.78 20.95
N GLU A 111 8.75 -13.78 20.95
CA GLU A 111 8.59 -12.62 21.85
C GLU A 111 7.37 -11.79 21.45
N MET A 112 7.18 -11.57 20.14
CA MET A 112 5.97 -10.92 19.61
C MET A 112 4.71 -11.74 19.86
N ASN A 113 4.76 -13.07 19.74
CA ASN A 113 3.66 -13.96 20.10
C ASN A 113 3.38 -13.96 21.61
N ARG A 114 4.42 -14.01 22.45
CA ARG A 114 4.30 -13.92 23.91
C ARG A 114 3.64 -12.61 24.33
N LEU A 115 4.05 -11.50 23.72
CA LEU A 115 3.48 -10.19 23.99
C LEU A 115 2.04 -10.06 23.48
N SER A 116 1.72 -10.66 22.32
CA SER A 116 0.34 -10.68 21.81
C SER A 116 -0.58 -11.53 22.69
N HIS A 117 -0.10 -12.68 23.18
CA HIS A 117 -0.80 -13.53 24.15
C HIS A 117 -0.98 -12.83 25.50
N ALA A 118 0.08 -12.22 26.05
CA ALA A 118 -0.01 -11.47 27.30
C ALA A 118 -0.98 -10.29 27.20
N LEU A 119 -1.02 -9.62 26.04
CA LEU A 119 -2.00 -8.57 25.76
C LEU A 119 -3.43 -9.12 25.74
N LYS A 120 -3.64 -10.31 25.15
CA LYS A 120 -4.97 -10.94 25.13
C LYS A 120 -5.40 -11.39 26.53
N VAL A 121 -4.48 -11.91 27.34
CA VAL A 121 -4.74 -12.27 28.74
C VAL A 121 -5.13 -11.03 29.54
N ALA A 122 -4.38 -9.94 29.44
CA ALA A 122 -4.69 -8.68 30.11
C ALA A 122 -6.07 -8.12 29.69
N GLU A 123 -6.42 -8.27 28.41
CA GLU A 123 -7.75 -7.92 27.91
C GLU A 123 -8.85 -8.77 28.57
N LEU A 124 -8.68 -10.09 28.64
CA LEU A 124 -9.64 -11.01 29.24
C LEU A 124 -9.79 -10.79 30.75
N GLU A 125 -8.69 -10.59 31.48
CA GLU A 125 -8.69 -10.28 32.93
C GLU A 125 -9.46 -8.99 33.23
N PHE A 126 -9.31 -7.98 32.36
CA PHE A 126 -10.10 -6.76 32.47
C PHE A 126 -11.59 -7.01 32.29
N PHE A 127 -11.99 -7.79 31.28
CA PHE A 127 -13.41 -8.09 31.06
C PHE A 127 -14.00 -8.99 32.16
N GLN A 128 -13.20 -9.87 32.75
CA GLN A 128 -13.61 -10.70 33.87
C GLN A 128 -13.82 -9.88 35.16
N SER A 129 -12.98 -8.87 35.38
CA SER A 129 -13.04 -8.01 36.58
C SER A 129 -13.98 -6.80 36.43
N SER A 130 -14.27 -6.38 35.20
CA SER A 130 -15.12 -5.23 34.90
C SER A 130 -16.58 -5.63 34.65
N LYS A 131 -17.50 -4.66 34.76
CA LYS A 131 -18.92 -4.82 34.39
C LYS A 131 -19.18 -4.55 32.90
N ILE A 132 -18.14 -4.46 32.08
CA ILE A 132 -18.26 -4.14 30.65
C ILE A 132 -18.33 -5.47 29.90
N GLU A 133 -19.40 -5.67 29.14
CA GLU A 133 -19.49 -6.84 28.27
C GLU A 133 -18.44 -6.76 27.17
N ARG A 134 -17.69 -7.86 27.00
CA ARG A 134 -16.76 -8.01 25.89
C ARG A 134 -17.58 -8.05 24.60
N ILE A 135 -17.21 -7.20 23.65
CA ILE A 135 -17.81 -7.23 22.32
C ILE A 135 -17.10 -8.33 21.55
N ASP A 136 -17.89 -9.21 20.95
CA ASP A 136 -17.35 -10.34 20.22
C ASP A 136 -16.54 -9.86 19.01
N ASP A 137 -15.26 -10.25 18.99
CA ASP A 137 -14.32 -9.88 17.93
C ASP A 137 -14.69 -10.61 16.63
N GLU A 138 -15.37 -11.75 16.72
CA GLU A 138 -15.75 -12.64 15.62
C GLU A 138 -16.90 -12.06 14.76
N PHE A 139 -17.71 -11.17 15.33
CA PHE A 139 -18.83 -10.53 14.61
C PHE A 139 -18.64 -9.02 14.50
N PRO A 140 -17.66 -8.52 13.70
CA PRO A 140 -17.39 -7.09 13.61
C PRO A 140 -18.55 -6.30 12.98
N GLU A 141 -19.48 -6.97 12.32
CA GLU A 141 -20.73 -6.40 11.78
C GLU A 141 -21.70 -5.95 12.88
N LYS A 142 -21.60 -6.49 14.10
CA LYS A 142 -22.48 -6.14 15.23
C LYS A 142 -21.87 -5.10 16.16
N ARG A 143 -20.83 -4.37 15.71
CA ARG A 143 -20.14 -3.38 16.55
C ARG A 143 -21.03 -2.16 16.78
N PRO A 144 -21.28 -1.78 18.05
CA PRO A 144 -21.96 -0.52 18.37
C PRO A 144 -21.18 0.70 17.85
N LEU A 145 -21.83 1.87 17.78
CA LEU A 145 -21.26 3.10 17.19
C LEU A 145 -19.84 3.41 17.65
N VAL A 146 -19.56 3.38 18.96
CA VAL A 146 -18.24 3.78 19.48
C VAL A 146 -17.16 2.83 18.98
N GLN A 147 -17.40 1.52 19.07
CA GLN A 147 -16.47 0.49 18.63
C GLN A 147 -16.34 0.44 17.12
N TYR A 148 -17.42 0.72 16.39
CA TYR A 148 -17.39 0.90 14.95
C TYR A 148 -16.44 2.05 14.58
N LEU A 149 -16.58 3.22 15.21
CA LEU A 149 -15.71 4.37 14.94
C LEU A 149 -14.24 4.10 15.32
N THR A 150 -13.96 3.45 16.44
CA THR A 150 -12.57 3.09 16.80
C THR A 150 -11.96 2.16 15.77
N THR A 151 -12.70 1.11 15.37
CA THR A 151 -12.25 0.15 14.35
C THR A 151 -12.06 0.81 12.99
N PHE A 152 -12.98 1.70 12.60
CA PHE A 152 -12.89 2.46 11.37
C PHE A 152 -11.59 3.27 11.33
N PHE A 153 -11.28 4.01 12.41
CA PHE A 153 -10.05 4.81 12.44
C PHE A 153 -8.78 3.99 12.57
N MET A 154 -8.81 2.83 13.23
CA MET A 154 -7.66 1.92 13.28
C MET A 154 -7.36 1.29 11.92
N SER A 155 -8.38 0.97 11.14
CA SER A 155 -8.24 0.35 9.81
C SER A 155 -8.08 1.36 8.67
N LEU A 156 -8.26 2.66 8.94
CA LEU A 156 -8.19 3.71 7.94
C LEU A 156 -6.74 3.87 7.44
N SER A 157 -6.51 3.58 6.16
CA SER A 157 -5.23 3.87 5.51
C SER A 157 -4.98 5.38 5.47
N THR A 158 -4.17 5.87 6.42
CA THR A 158 -3.88 7.30 6.54
C THR A 158 -3.26 7.86 5.26
N GLY A 159 -2.38 7.09 4.61
CA GLY A 159 -1.76 7.48 3.33
C GLY A 159 -2.77 7.74 2.21
N ALA A 160 -3.78 6.88 2.07
CA ALA A 160 -4.82 7.05 1.05
C ALA A 160 -5.68 8.30 1.29
N VAL A 161 -6.05 8.56 2.54
CA VAL A 161 -6.85 9.74 2.92
C VAL A 161 -6.04 11.02 2.73
N VAL A 162 -4.78 11.05 3.17
CA VAL A 162 -3.85 12.18 2.97
C VAL A 162 -3.70 12.49 1.48
N LEU A 163 -3.58 11.45 0.64
CA LEU A 163 -3.46 11.60 -0.81
C LEU A 163 -4.72 12.22 -1.43
N LEU A 164 -5.91 11.70 -1.11
CA LEU A 164 -7.19 12.21 -1.63
C LEU A 164 -7.45 13.67 -1.22
N ILE A 165 -7.30 13.97 0.07
CA ILE A 165 -7.54 15.31 0.61
C ILE A 165 -6.46 16.28 0.13
N GLY A 166 -5.22 15.82 0.06
CA GLY A 166 -4.11 16.57 -0.51
C GLY A 166 -4.37 16.96 -1.97
N PHE A 167 -4.89 16.04 -2.79
CA PHE A 167 -5.28 16.33 -4.16
C PHE A 167 -6.44 17.31 -4.25
N PHE A 168 -7.45 17.20 -3.39
CA PHE A 168 -8.54 18.17 -3.33
C PHE A 168 -8.00 19.58 -3.05
N PHE A 169 -7.16 19.75 -2.02
CA PHE A 169 -6.56 21.04 -1.69
C PHE A 169 -5.72 21.59 -2.84
N ALA A 170 -4.83 20.77 -3.40
CA ALA A 170 -3.97 21.17 -4.51
C ALA A 170 -4.78 21.59 -5.75
N PHE A 171 -5.86 20.86 -6.05
CA PHE A 171 -6.74 21.18 -7.16
C PHE A 171 -7.48 22.50 -6.95
N TRP A 172 -8.16 22.66 -5.81
CA TRP A 172 -8.99 23.82 -5.53
C TRP A 172 -8.16 25.11 -5.41
N LEU A 173 -7.03 25.05 -4.70
CA LEU A 173 -6.16 26.20 -4.52
C LEU A 173 -5.53 26.66 -5.84
N THR A 174 -5.31 25.75 -6.80
CA THR A 174 -4.70 26.07 -8.09
C THR A 174 -5.70 26.39 -9.21
N GLU A 175 -7.00 26.28 -8.96
CA GLU A 175 -8.05 26.50 -9.97
C GLU A 175 -7.96 27.87 -10.65
N GLU A 176 -7.59 28.92 -9.91
CA GLU A 176 -7.52 30.28 -10.46
C GLU A 176 -6.34 30.47 -11.41
N TYR A 177 -5.20 29.82 -11.11
CA TYR A 177 -4.05 29.82 -12.02
C TYR A 177 -4.35 29.00 -13.28
N ARG A 178 -5.15 27.93 -13.14
CA ARG A 178 -5.57 27.12 -14.27
C ARG A 178 -6.48 27.90 -15.20
N ASN A 179 -7.48 28.59 -14.65
CA ASN A 179 -8.48 29.32 -15.41
C ASN A 179 -8.01 30.75 -15.78
N GLN A 180 -6.79 31.14 -15.39
CA GLN A 180 -6.22 32.50 -15.55
C GLN A 180 -7.08 33.61 -14.93
N THR A 181 -7.94 33.25 -13.98
CA THR A 181 -8.78 34.22 -13.25
C THR A 181 -7.98 34.96 -12.18
N ASP A 182 -6.76 34.50 -11.85
CA ASP A 182 -5.83 35.19 -10.96
C ASP A 182 -5.49 36.62 -11.45
N VAL A 183 -5.35 36.80 -12.77
CA VAL A 183 -5.16 38.11 -13.39
C VAL A 183 -6.35 39.02 -13.14
N TRP A 184 -7.57 38.49 -13.19
CA TRP A 184 -8.79 39.25 -12.94
C TRP A 184 -8.95 39.61 -11.45
N PHE A 185 -8.62 38.71 -10.53
CA PHE A 185 -8.60 39.03 -9.10
C PHE A 185 -7.54 40.08 -8.74
N SER A 186 -6.46 40.14 -9.53
CA SER A 186 -5.40 41.11 -9.33
C SER A 186 -5.80 42.55 -9.66
N THR A 187 -6.91 42.78 -10.36
CA THR A 187 -7.42 44.12 -10.69
C THR A 187 -8.41 44.67 -9.65
N PHE A 188 -8.88 43.85 -8.71
CA PHE A 188 -9.77 44.34 -7.64
C PHE A 188 -9.01 45.09 -6.56
N PRO A 189 -9.57 46.16 -5.98
CA PRO A 189 -8.97 46.95 -4.91
C PRO A 189 -9.08 46.25 -3.54
N VAL A 190 -8.81 44.95 -3.48
CA VAL A 190 -8.81 44.17 -2.25
C VAL A 190 -7.39 43.70 -1.99
N LYS A 191 -6.91 43.85 -0.74
CA LYS A 191 -5.59 43.33 -0.34
C LYS A 191 -5.50 41.86 -0.70
N ARG A 192 -4.47 41.48 -1.47
CA ARG A 192 -4.25 40.10 -1.95
C ARG A 192 -4.16 39.06 -0.83
N ILE A 193 -3.57 39.43 0.31
CA ILE A 193 -3.54 38.58 1.51
C ILE A 193 -4.95 38.21 1.97
N ARG A 194 -5.90 39.16 1.94
CA ARG A 194 -7.31 38.91 2.31
C ARG A 194 -8.00 37.98 1.32
N GLN A 195 -7.68 38.08 0.02
CA GLN A 195 -8.20 37.16 -1.00
C GLN A 195 -7.70 35.73 -0.74
N LEU A 196 -6.39 35.58 -0.51
CA LEU A 196 -5.76 34.29 -0.24
C LEU A 196 -6.29 33.67 1.08
N LEU A 197 -6.40 34.45 2.15
CA LEU A 197 -7.00 34.03 3.43
C LEU A 197 -8.45 33.59 3.27
N SER A 198 -9.25 34.33 2.49
CA SER A 198 -10.63 33.95 2.22
C SER A 198 -10.72 32.63 1.46
N LYS A 199 -9.78 32.36 0.54
CA LYS A 199 -9.77 31.11 -0.21
C LYS A 199 -9.37 29.95 0.68
N TYR A 200 -8.25 30.09 1.38
CA TYR A 200 -7.73 29.12 2.33
C TYR A 200 -8.76 28.72 3.39
N SER A 201 -9.35 29.70 4.08
CA SER A 201 -10.33 29.46 5.15
C SER A 201 -11.59 28.75 4.65
N VAL A 202 -12.15 29.17 3.50
CA VAL A 202 -13.35 28.54 2.94
C VAL A 202 -13.07 27.09 2.53
N THR A 203 -11.94 26.81 1.88
CA THR A 203 -11.58 25.44 1.48
C THR A 203 -11.32 24.54 2.68
N TYR A 204 -10.60 25.05 3.69
CA TYR A 204 -10.33 24.30 4.92
C TYR A 204 -11.62 23.96 5.68
N LEU A 205 -12.46 24.97 5.95
CA LEU A 205 -13.73 24.77 6.66
C LEU A 205 -14.67 23.80 5.94
N PHE A 206 -14.69 23.89 4.61
CA PHE A 206 -15.53 23.02 3.79
C PHE A 206 -15.13 21.54 3.91
N ILE A 207 -13.83 21.22 3.84
CA ILE A 207 -13.38 19.84 4.00
C ILE A 207 -13.65 19.34 5.42
N VAL A 208 -13.32 20.14 6.44
CA VAL A 208 -13.57 19.77 7.84
C VAL A 208 -15.07 19.46 8.04
N PHE A 209 -15.95 20.32 7.52
CA PHE A 209 -17.39 20.13 7.62
C PHE A 209 -17.88 18.88 6.85
N SER A 210 -17.39 18.65 5.64
CA SER A 210 -17.73 17.45 4.85
C SER A 210 -17.28 16.16 5.53
N SER A 211 -16.09 16.14 6.13
CA SER A 211 -15.60 14.99 6.90
C SER A 211 -16.45 14.72 8.15
N ILE A 212 -16.85 15.76 8.88
CA ILE A 212 -17.75 15.63 10.03
C ILE A 212 -19.09 15.04 9.60
N ILE A 213 -19.67 15.52 8.50
CA ILE A 213 -20.96 14.98 8.01
C ILE A 213 -20.83 13.48 7.67
N GLY A 214 -19.77 13.09 6.96
CA GLY A 214 -19.54 11.68 6.62
C GLY A 214 -19.45 10.79 7.86
N LEU A 215 -18.71 11.22 8.89
CA LEU A 215 -18.59 10.50 10.15
C LEU A 215 -19.92 10.42 10.92
N VAL A 216 -20.69 11.51 10.96
CA VAL A 216 -22.00 11.52 11.61
C VAL A 216 -22.98 10.59 10.89
N MET A 217 -22.99 10.58 9.55
CA MET A 217 -23.85 9.67 8.79
C MET A 217 -23.52 8.19 9.07
N GLY A 218 -22.24 7.81 8.98
CA GLY A 218 -21.80 6.45 9.29
C GLY A 218 -22.08 6.05 10.74
N GLY A 219 -21.83 6.97 11.68
CA GLY A 219 -22.14 6.77 13.10
C GLY A 219 -23.63 6.57 13.34
N VAL A 220 -24.50 7.42 12.78
CA VAL A 220 -25.96 7.29 12.94
C VAL A 220 -26.45 5.93 12.44
N ILE A 221 -25.94 5.43 11.32
CA ILE A 221 -26.30 4.09 10.80
C ILE A 221 -25.90 3.01 11.82
N ALA A 222 -24.66 3.04 12.31
CA ALA A 222 -24.17 2.08 13.30
C ALA A 222 -24.95 2.14 14.62
N ALA A 223 -25.27 3.36 15.10
CA ALA A 223 -26.07 3.54 16.33
C ALA A 223 -27.50 3.02 16.19
N LEU A 224 -28.13 3.22 15.03
CA LEU A 224 -29.50 2.74 14.78
C LEU A 224 -29.56 1.21 14.68
N GLN A 225 -28.51 0.58 14.14
CA GLN A 225 -28.49 -0.87 13.94
C GLN A 225 -28.01 -1.65 15.18
N PHE A 226 -27.00 -1.14 15.89
CA PHE A 226 -26.28 -1.90 16.92
C PHE A 226 -26.14 -1.16 18.25
N GLY A 227 -26.76 0.02 18.38
CA GLY A 227 -26.71 0.84 19.58
C GLY A 227 -25.44 1.69 19.71
N MET A 228 -25.35 2.44 20.80
CA MET A 228 -24.27 3.42 21.02
C MET A 228 -22.93 2.78 21.42
N GLY A 229 -22.97 1.69 22.21
CA GLY A 229 -21.78 1.07 22.80
C GLY A 229 -21.24 1.83 24.02
N HIS A 230 -20.07 1.39 24.49
CA HIS A 230 -19.42 1.95 25.67
C HIS A 230 -18.23 2.86 25.31
N TRP A 231 -18.30 4.15 25.70
CA TRP A 231 -17.22 5.14 25.50
C TRP A 231 -15.93 4.82 26.27
N ARG A 232 -16.04 4.08 27.37
CA ARG A 232 -14.93 3.65 28.22
C ARG A 232 -14.41 2.26 27.89
N TYR A 233 -14.81 1.70 26.74
CA TYR A 233 -14.30 0.41 26.30
C TYR A 233 -12.78 0.50 26.16
N PRO A 234 -12.03 -0.44 26.76
CA PRO A 234 -10.57 -0.41 26.72
C PRO A 234 -10.07 -0.81 25.34
N ILE A 235 -8.97 -0.20 24.93
CA ILE A 235 -8.17 -0.58 23.78
C ILE A 235 -6.82 -0.96 24.38
N PHE A 236 -6.51 -2.24 24.37
CA PHE A 236 -5.22 -2.76 24.81
C PHE A 236 -4.24 -2.72 23.64
N TYR A 237 -3.01 -2.31 23.93
CA TYR A 237 -1.96 -2.22 22.94
C TYR A 237 -0.57 -2.39 23.56
N LEU A 238 0.40 -2.76 22.73
CA LEU A 238 1.80 -2.79 23.09
C LEU A 238 2.43 -1.44 22.72
N ASN A 239 3.05 -0.77 23.68
CA ASN A 239 3.83 0.43 23.40
C ASN A 239 5.17 0.07 22.69
N TYR A 240 5.95 1.07 22.29
CA TYR A 240 7.26 0.87 21.67
C TYR A 240 8.31 0.18 22.56
N GLN A 241 8.09 0.15 23.89
CA GLN A 241 8.92 -0.56 24.88
C GLN A 241 8.38 -1.96 25.19
N THR A 242 7.45 -2.45 24.36
CA THR A 242 6.76 -3.73 24.51
C THR A 242 5.96 -3.89 25.81
N GLU A 243 5.64 -2.79 26.50
CA GLU A 243 4.79 -2.81 27.68
C GLU A 243 3.31 -2.77 27.29
N ILE A 244 2.50 -3.60 27.96
CA ILE A 244 1.05 -3.63 27.78
C ILE A 244 0.47 -2.37 28.40
N SER A 245 -0.13 -1.54 27.55
CA SER A 245 -0.82 -0.32 27.92
C SER A 245 -2.29 -0.41 27.51
N SER A 246 -3.14 0.36 28.18
CA SER A 246 -4.55 0.47 27.79
C SER A 246 -4.98 1.93 27.70
N MET A 247 -5.85 2.21 26.74
CA MET A 247 -6.53 3.51 26.63
C MET A 247 -8.01 3.32 26.38
N THR A 248 -8.83 4.28 26.78
CA THR A 248 -10.27 4.21 26.48
C THR A 248 -10.56 4.57 25.01
N SER A 249 -11.64 4.02 24.46
CA SER A 249 -12.16 4.42 23.14
C SER A 249 -12.40 5.93 23.04
N GLN A 250 -12.90 6.57 24.11
CA GLN A 250 -13.06 8.02 24.15
C GLN A 250 -11.74 8.77 23.96
N THR A 251 -10.70 8.40 24.72
CA THR A 251 -9.37 9.04 24.60
C THR A 251 -8.78 8.83 23.21
N TYR A 252 -8.93 7.64 22.64
CA TYR A 252 -8.48 7.32 21.28
C TYR A 252 -9.18 8.19 20.23
N LEU A 253 -10.52 8.26 20.25
CA LEU A 253 -11.30 9.04 19.28
C LEU A 253 -11.02 10.54 19.37
N ILE A 254 -10.80 11.09 20.58
CA ILE A 254 -10.42 12.50 20.75
C ILE A 254 -9.04 12.76 20.14
N LYS A 255 -8.04 11.92 20.45
CA LYS A 255 -6.70 12.03 19.86
C LYS A 255 -6.77 11.93 18.33
N GLN A 256 -7.59 11.03 17.80
CA GLN A 256 -7.77 10.85 16.36
C GLN A 256 -8.41 12.07 15.67
N CYS A 257 -9.49 12.62 16.24
CA CYS A 257 -10.15 13.81 15.72
C CYS A 257 -9.22 15.03 15.71
N LEU A 258 -8.46 15.25 16.80
CA LEU A 258 -7.49 16.34 16.87
C LEU A 258 -6.40 16.18 15.81
N SER A 259 -5.90 14.95 15.64
CA SER A 259 -4.84 14.65 14.67
C SER A 259 -5.29 14.91 13.23
N TRP A 260 -6.52 14.52 12.87
CA TRP A 260 -7.07 14.80 11.53
C TRP A 260 -7.22 16.30 11.26
N LEU A 261 -7.67 17.08 12.24
CA LEU A 261 -7.77 18.55 12.10
C LEU A 261 -6.41 19.19 11.83
N VAL A 262 -5.37 18.75 12.53
CA VAL A 262 -3.98 19.22 12.34
C VAL A 262 -3.45 18.79 10.97
N ILE A 263 -3.70 17.55 10.53
CA ILE A 263 -3.29 17.09 9.20
C ILE A 263 -3.95 17.88 8.09
N PHE A 264 -5.26 18.15 8.17
CA PHE A 264 -5.94 18.98 7.19
C PHE A 264 -5.36 20.40 7.15
N PHE A 265 -4.94 20.92 8.31
CA PHE A 265 -4.29 22.23 8.41
C PHE A 265 -2.90 22.22 7.75
N VAL A 266 -2.08 21.20 7.97
CA VAL A 266 -0.77 21.05 7.33
C VAL A 266 -0.88 20.87 5.83
N LEU A 267 -1.74 19.95 5.36
CA LEU A 267 -1.91 19.67 3.93
C LEU A 267 -2.41 20.89 3.17
N SER A 268 -3.39 21.62 3.72
CA SER A 268 -3.89 22.85 3.12
C SER A 268 -2.81 23.94 3.05
N SER A 269 -2.01 24.09 4.11
CA SER A 269 -0.94 25.09 4.19
C SER A 269 0.20 24.79 3.22
N LEU A 270 0.59 23.51 3.10
CA LEU A 270 1.57 23.05 2.13
C LEU A 270 1.06 23.21 0.69
N ALA A 271 -0.18 22.79 0.42
CA ALA A 271 -0.80 22.95 -0.89
C ALA A 271 -0.83 24.42 -1.31
N LEU A 272 -1.14 25.31 -0.38
CA LEU A 272 -1.13 26.75 -0.58
C LEU A 272 0.28 27.27 -0.90
N LEU A 273 1.29 26.89 -0.10
CA LEU A 273 2.68 27.27 -0.33
C LEU A 273 3.17 26.82 -1.72
N LEU A 274 2.95 25.56 -2.06
CA LEU A 274 3.33 25.00 -3.36
C LEU A 274 2.57 25.68 -4.52
N SER A 275 1.29 25.98 -4.33
CA SER A 275 0.50 26.73 -5.31
C SER A 275 1.06 28.14 -5.54
N ALA A 276 1.50 28.83 -4.48
CA ALA A 276 2.09 30.17 -4.55
C ALA A 276 3.50 30.17 -5.16
N LEU A 277 4.30 29.14 -4.88
CA LEU A 277 5.64 28.95 -5.43
C LEU A 277 5.60 28.65 -6.92
N PHE A 278 4.87 27.61 -7.32
CA PHE A 278 4.96 27.07 -8.67
C PHE A 278 3.87 27.59 -9.60
N ARG A 279 2.67 27.89 -9.09
CA ARG A 279 1.48 28.25 -9.90
C ARG A 279 1.16 27.22 -10.99
N LYS A 280 1.58 25.97 -10.79
CA LYS A 280 1.36 24.84 -11.68
C LYS A 280 0.62 23.77 -10.90
N THR A 281 -0.64 23.53 -11.28
CA THR A 281 -1.51 22.51 -10.66
C THR A 281 -0.84 21.14 -10.55
N MET A 282 -0.08 20.71 -11.58
CA MET A 282 0.62 19.42 -11.55
C MET A 282 1.67 19.33 -10.46
N VAL A 283 2.50 20.37 -10.34
CA VAL A 283 3.59 20.39 -9.34
C VAL A 283 2.99 20.44 -7.93
N THR A 284 1.91 21.20 -7.74
CA THR A 284 1.19 21.24 -6.47
C THR A 284 0.52 19.89 -6.15
N LEU A 285 -0.13 19.26 -7.12
CA LEU A 285 -0.75 17.93 -6.95
C LEU A 285 0.30 16.89 -6.56
N LEU A 286 1.42 16.82 -7.29
CA LEU A 286 2.48 15.85 -7.00
C LEU A 286 3.20 16.16 -5.69
N GLY A 287 3.46 17.43 -5.38
CA GLY A 287 4.17 17.80 -4.16
C GLY A 287 3.37 17.54 -2.88
N VAL A 288 2.04 17.68 -2.92
CA VAL A 288 1.18 17.31 -1.78
C VAL A 288 0.88 15.82 -1.78
N GLY A 289 0.58 15.26 -2.96
CA GLY A 289 0.28 13.84 -3.11
C GLY A 289 1.46 12.92 -2.80
N SER A 290 2.69 13.36 -3.02
CA SER A 290 3.88 12.59 -2.66
C SER A 290 3.95 12.28 -1.17
N MET A 291 3.42 13.13 -0.29
CA MET A 291 3.34 12.80 1.14
C MET A 291 2.42 11.60 1.39
N GLY A 292 1.29 11.52 0.71
CA GLY A 292 0.38 10.37 0.78
C GLY A 292 0.99 9.11 0.17
N ILE A 293 1.69 9.24 -0.96
CA ILE A 293 2.41 8.12 -1.60
C ILE A 293 3.48 7.57 -0.65
N VAL A 294 4.26 8.44 -0.02
CA VAL A 294 5.31 8.05 0.93
C VAL A 294 4.74 7.29 2.14
N LEU A 295 3.53 7.62 2.60
CA LEU A 295 2.84 6.86 3.66
C LEU A 295 2.28 5.53 3.20
N LEU A 296 1.82 5.44 1.95
CA LEU A 296 1.39 4.18 1.34
C LEU A 296 2.59 3.25 1.06
N MET A 297 3.81 3.79 1.13
CA MET A 297 5.05 3.07 0.88
C MET A 297 5.98 3.22 2.10
N PRO A 298 5.62 2.67 3.28
CA PRO A 298 6.34 2.89 4.54
C PRO A 298 7.83 2.55 4.45
N GLY A 299 8.19 1.65 3.53
CA GLY A 299 9.59 1.38 3.25
C GLY A 299 10.40 2.59 2.75
N LEU A 300 9.82 3.56 2.03
CA LEU A 300 10.53 4.75 1.50
C LEU A 300 11.17 5.57 2.63
N LEU A 301 10.48 5.61 3.75
CA LEU A 301 10.89 6.37 4.92
C LEU A 301 11.92 5.60 5.77
N LYS A 302 12.02 4.27 5.64
CA LYS A 302 13.05 3.48 6.34
C LYS A 302 14.47 3.83 5.87
N MET A 303 14.64 4.33 4.64
CA MET A 303 15.94 4.80 4.12
C MET A 303 16.54 5.97 4.90
N ILE A 304 15.72 6.69 5.67
CA ILE A 304 16.16 7.90 6.32
C ILE A 304 16.76 7.50 7.67
N PRO A 305 18.03 7.85 7.97
CA PRO A 305 18.68 7.41 9.19
C PRO A 305 17.82 7.74 10.41
N THR A 306 17.74 6.82 11.37
CA THR A 306 16.81 6.91 12.52
C THR A 306 16.87 8.24 13.27
N LYS A 307 18.05 8.88 13.26
CA LYS A 307 18.30 10.22 13.80
C LYS A 307 17.50 11.34 13.13
N TRP A 308 17.20 11.24 11.83
CA TRP A 308 16.49 12.25 11.05
C TRP A 308 14.98 12.07 11.07
N ILE A 309 14.49 10.87 11.39
CA ILE A 309 13.07 10.51 11.37
C ILE A 309 12.21 11.46 12.22
N PRO A 310 12.60 11.86 13.46
CA PRO A 310 11.81 12.78 14.28
C PRO A 310 11.63 14.18 13.67
N TYR A 311 12.41 14.54 12.65
CA TYR A 311 12.34 15.84 11.99
C TYR A 311 11.54 15.81 10.69
N LEU A 312 11.02 14.65 10.27
CA LEU A 312 10.22 14.54 9.05
C LEU A 312 8.74 14.70 9.37
N ILE A 313 8.06 15.53 8.57
CA ILE A 313 6.60 15.71 8.68
C ILE A 313 5.87 14.38 8.47
N THR A 314 6.33 13.57 7.51
CA THR A 314 5.74 12.27 7.16
C THR A 314 5.80 11.25 8.28
N SER A 315 6.79 11.33 9.17
CA SER A 315 6.94 10.37 10.28
C SER A 315 5.83 10.47 11.33
N TYR A 316 5.13 11.60 11.38
CA TYR A 316 4.00 11.84 12.29
C TYR A 316 2.63 11.69 11.62
N LEU A 317 2.58 11.34 10.33
CA LEU A 317 1.31 11.22 9.62
C LEU A 317 0.66 9.84 9.77
N ASP A 318 1.35 8.81 10.27
CA ASP A 318 0.73 7.50 10.53
C ASP A 318 -0.03 7.48 11.87
N LEU A 319 -1.27 7.98 11.84
CA LEU A 319 -2.04 8.29 13.04
C LEU A 319 -2.37 7.09 13.93
N PRO A 320 -2.91 5.97 13.41
CA PRO A 320 -3.35 4.87 14.27
C PRO A 320 -2.19 4.33 15.10
N SER A 321 -1.05 4.10 14.44
CA SER A 321 0.16 3.57 15.07
C SER A 321 0.78 4.60 16.02
N LEU A 322 0.85 5.88 15.65
CA LEU A 322 1.40 6.94 16.51
C LEU A 322 0.57 7.16 17.78
N ILE A 323 -0.77 7.10 17.71
CA ILE A 323 -1.66 7.28 18.87
C ILE A 323 -1.50 6.12 19.85
N ILE A 324 -1.37 4.90 19.31
CA ILE A 324 -1.14 3.66 20.04
C ILE A 324 0.33 3.54 20.50
N GLU A 325 1.16 4.58 20.28
CA GLU A 325 2.59 4.61 20.64
C GLU A 325 3.40 3.48 20.01
N ARG A 326 2.86 2.87 18.96
CA ARG A 326 3.50 1.90 18.09
C ARG A 326 4.02 2.66 16.87
N ASN A 327 5.23 3.19 16.93
CA ASN A 327 5.78 3.87 15.75
C ASN A 327 6.47 2.86 14.82
N ILE A 328 6.29 3.00 13.51
CA ILE A 328 6.92 2.14 12.47
C ILE A 328 8.46 2.23 12.49
N TRP A 329 9.00 3.17 13.27
CA TRP A 329 10.39 3.61 13.24
C TRP A 329 11.22 3.08 14.42
N ASN A 330 10.59 2.38 15.36
CA ASN A 330 11.14 2.01 16.66
C ASN A 330 11.97 3.15 17.32
N ASN A 331 11.47 4.39 17.27
CA ASN A 331 12.18 5.56 17.77
C ASN A 331 11.42 6.22 18.93
N VAL A 332 12.00 6.18 20.12
CA VAL A 332 11.48 6.75 21.38
C VAL A 332 11.09 8.23 21.27
N GLN A 333 11.72 8.98 20.37
CA GLN A 333 11.46 10.41 20.23
C GLN A 333 10.12 10.71 19.54
N LEU A 334 9.54 9.75 18.82
CA LEU A 334 8.28 9.90 18.11
C LEU A 334 7.09 9.61 19.04
N THR A 335 6.58 10.67 19.64
CA THR A 335 5.36 10.62 20.45
C THR A 335 4.25 11.43 19.78
N TRP A 336 3.00 11.06 20.06
CA TRP A 336 1.83 11.77 19.54
C TRP A 336 1.85 13.27 19.91
N GLU A 337 2.24 13.60 21.13
CA GLU A 337 2.30 14.99 21.64
C GLU A 337 3.31 15.84 20.85
N LYS A 338 4.53 15.34 20.66
CA LYS A 338 5.55 15.99 19.83
C LYS A 338 5.09 16.12 18.39
N GLY A 339 4.42 15.08 17.86
CA GLY A 339 3.87 15.09 16.51
C GLY A 339 2.86 16.21 16.27
N ILE A 340 1.88 16.38 17.17
CA ILE A 340 0.89 17.47 17.05
C ILE A 340 1.55 18.84 17.09
N ILE A 341 2.51 19.06 17.99
CA ILE A 341 3.24 20.34 18.09
C ILE A 341 4.05 20.59 16.82
N TYR A 342 4.82 19.60 16.38
CA TYR A 342 5.68 19.72 15.20
C TYR A 342 4.88 19.96 13.91
N LEU A 343 3.83 19.17 13.69
CA LEU A 343 2.93 19.34 12.54
C LEU A 343 2.28 20.72 12.56
N SER A 344 1.79 21.19 13.70
CA SER A 344 1.18 22.51 13.84
C SER A 344 2.18 23.62 13.49
N LEU A 345 3.40 23.55 14.02
CA LEU A 345 4.48 24.50 13.69
C LEU A 345 4.81 24.48 12.20
N ALA A 346 4.98 23.30 11.60
CA ALA A 346 5.26 23.15 10.18
C ALA A 346 4.14 23.75 9.31
N GLY A 347 2.87 23.53 9.69
CA GLY A 347 1.70 24.13 9.04
C GLY A 347 1.72 25.66 9.09
N VAL A 348 1.96 26.24 10.28
CA VAL A 348 2.07 27.69 10.46
C VAL A 348 3.24 28.27 9.65
N SER A 349 4.41 27.62 9.67
CA SER A 349 5.56 28.05 8.86
C SER A 349 5.25 28.02 7.36
N CYS A 350 4.60 26.97 6.86
CA CYS A 350 4.20 26.89 5.46
C CYS A 350 3.23 28.01 5.09
N LEU A 351 2.28 28.30 5.97
CA LEU A 351 1.27 29.34 5.78
C LEU A 351 1.93 30.74 5.76
N LEU A 352 2.83 31.04 6.70
CA LEU A 352 3.59 32.31 6.72
C LEU A 352 4.47 32.48 5.47
N LEU A 353 5.22 31.44 5.09
CA LEU A 353 6.03 31.46 3.87
C LEU A 353 5.17 31.66 2.61
N SER A 354 3.96 31.08 2.59
CA SER A 354 3.02 31.28 1.49
C SER A 354 2.64 32.75 1.35
N PHE A 355 2.37 33.45 2.46
CA PHE A 355 2.04 34.87 2.45
C PHE A 355 3.20 35.73 1.96
N ILE A 356 4.40 35.51 2.51
CA ILE A 356 5.61 36.27 2.13
C ILE A 356 5.88 36.15 0.62
N ASN A 357 5.81 34.92 0.09
CA ASN A 357 6.04 34.65 -1.31
C ASN A 357 4.94 35.23 -2.22
N TYR A 358 3.68 35.18 -1.77
CA TYR A 358 2.56 35.74 -2.51
C TYR A 358 2.64 37.27 -2.63
N GLU A 359 3.11 37.95 -1.59
CA GLU A 359 3.33 39.40 -1.57
C GLU A 359 4.47 39.82 -2.51
N LYS A 360 5.66 39.20 -2.40
CA LYS A 360 6.83 39.54 -3.25
C LYS A 360 6.57 39.38 -4.75
N LYS A 361 5.91 38.29 -5.17
CA LYS A 361 5.63 38.05 -6.60
C LYS A 361 4.54 38.95 -7.18
N SER A 362 3.80 39.69 -6.35
CA SER A 362 2.76 40.62 -6.82
C SER A 362 3.35 41.84 -7.54
N VAL A 363 4.51 42.32 -7.07
CA VAL A 363 5.25 43.46 -7.62
C VAL A 363 5.83 43.12 -8.99
N LEU A 364 6.47 41.95 -9.11
CA LEU A 364 7.19 41.50 -10.31
C LEU A 364 6.31 41.24 -11.55
N ASN A 365 5.01 40.94 -11.35
CA ASN A 365 4.11 40.61 -12.46
C ASN A 365 3.48 41.84 -13.13
N LEU A 366 3.33 42.96 -12.42
CA LEU A 366 2.88 44.22 -13.02
C LEU A 366 3.87 44.69 -14.09
N ASP A 367 5.17 44.54 -13.83
CA ASP A 367 6.23 44.92 -14.76
C ASP A 367 6.30 44.00 -15.98
N ARG A 368 6.11 42.68 -15.79
CA ARG A 368 6.08 41.72 -16.92
C ARG A 368 4.87 41.87 -17.82
N LEU A 369 3.71 42.26 -17.28
CA LEU A 369 2.51 42.54 -18.10
C LEU A 369 2.68 43.80 -18.96
N LYS A 370 3.37 44.83 -18.44
CA LYS A 370 3.79 45.99 -19.24
C LYS A 370 4.75 45.59 -20.36
N LEU A 371 5.74 44.73 -20.07
CA LEU A 371 6.71 44.23 -21.07
C LEU A 371 6.10 43.29 -22.12
N ARG A 372 5.12 42.45 -21.76
CA ARG A 372 4.42 41.56 -22.72
C ARG A 372 3.51 42.31 -23.68
N LYS A 373 2.92 43.43 -23.27
CA LYS A 373 2.19 44.32 -24.19
C LYS A 373 3.15 45.00 -25.18
N ALA A 374 4.38 45.31 -24.77
CA ALA A 374 5.39 45.91 -25.63
C ALA A 374 5.98 44.95 -26.69
N ASN A 375 5.86 43.62 -26.51
CA ASN A 375 6.66 42.66 -27.29
C ASN A 375 5.83 41.64 -28.11
N LYS A 376 4.64 42.03 -28.58
CA LYS A 376 3.76 41.18 -29.39
C LYS A 376 4.22 41.17 -30.87
N LYS A 377 5.45 40.71 -31.14
CA LYS A 377 5.88 40.37 -32.51
C LYS A 377 5.24 39.04 -32.92
N THR A 378 4.51 39.07 -34.03
CA THR A 378 3.82 37.96 -34.66
C THR A 378 4.80 36.83 -35.03
N ARG A 379 4.76 35.72 -34.30
CA ARG A 379 5.51 34.50 -34.67
C ARG A 379 4.76 33.80 -35.81
N LYS A 380 5.44 33.66 -36.96
CA LYS A 380 4.97 32.83 -38.08
C LYS A 380 4.76 31.39 -37.60
N ILE A 381 3.55 30.87 -37.81
CA ILE A 381 3.18 29.50 -37.47
C ILE A 381 3.70 28.60 -38.59
N LYS A 382 4.78 27.85 -38.32
CA LYS A 382 5.20 26.75 -39.21
C LYS A 382 4.23 25.56 -39.02
N PRO A 383 3.92 24.78 -40.06
CA PRO A 383 3.20 23.53 -39.90
C PRO A 383 4.04 22.59 -39.04
N ILE A 384 3.57 22.30 -37.84
CA ILE A 384 4.23 21.41 -36.88
C ILE A 384 3.56 20.03 -37.02
N ASN A 385 4.35 18.98 -37.20
CA ASN A 385 3.86 17.60 -37.14
C ASN A 385 3.07 17.39 -35.83
N ARG A 386 1.82 16.91 -35.90
CA ARG A 386 0.90 16.85 -34.74
C ARG A 386 1.44 16.04 -33.58
N LEU A 387 2.15 14.94 -33.85
CA LEU A 387 2.83 14.17 -32.81
C LEU A 387 3.84 15.07 -32.06
N SER A 388 4.67 15.80 -32.80
CA SER A 388 5.62 16.75 -32.21
C SER A 388 4.96 17.92 -31.48
N PHE A 389 3.71 18.26 -31.83
CA PHE A 389 2.91 19.24 -31.10
C PHE A 389 2.46 18.70 -29.73
N GLU A 390 1.96 17.46 -29.66
CA GLU A 390 1.60 16.83 -28.39
C GLU A 390 2.83 16.64 -27.48
N TRP A 391 3.98 16.25 -28.04
CA TRP A 391 5.25 16.22 -27.32
C TRP A 391 5.67 17.61 -26.80
N LYS A 392 5.57 18.67 -27.62
CA LYS A 392 5.87 20.05 -27.17
C LYS A 392 4.90 20.54 -26.10
N LYS A 393 3.63 20.12 -26.16
CA LYS A 393 2.60 20.44 -25.16
C LYS A 393 2.90 19.80 -23.81
N MET A 394 3.44 18.58 -23.78
CA MET A 394 4.00 17.99 -22.57
C MET A 394 5.16 18.85 -22.02
N GLY A 395 6.09 19.27 -22.89
CA GLY A 395 7.26 20.10 -22.53
C GLY A 395 6.90 21.44 -21.91
N GLY A 396 6.01 22.20 -22.56
CA GLY A 396 5.69 23.58 -22.17
C GLY A 396 4.85 23.73 -20.90
N LYS A 397 4.23 22.65 -20.40
CA LYS A 397 3.33 22.69 -19.23
C LYS A 397 3.94 22.11 -17.95
N GLY A 398 5.22 21.73 -17.97
CA GLY A 398 5.90 21.12 -16.81
C GLY A 398 5.56 19.64 -16.60
N LEU A 399 4.94 19.00 -17.60
CA LEU A 399 4.60 17.57 -17.53
C LEU A 399 5.82 16.66 -17.59
N PHE A 400 6.85 17.08 -18.34
CA PHE A 400 8.15 16.43 -18.32
C PHE A 400 8.82 16.51 -16.96
N PHE A 401 8.74 17.65 -16.27
CA PHE A 401 9.31 17.80 -14.93
C PHE A 401 8.58 16.91 -13.91
N SER A 402 7.25 16.84 -13.99
CA SER A 402 6.47 15.92 -13.13
C SER A 402 6.76 14.45 -13.39
N ALA A 403 6.96 14.07 -14.65
CA ALA A 403 7.29 12.70 -15.01
C ALA A 403 8.74 12.36 -14.66
N PHE A 404 9.66 13.31 -14.79
CA PHE A 404 11.03 13.18 -14.31
C PHE A 404 11.06 13.04 -12.79
N LEU A 405 10.28 13.83 -12.06
CA LEU A 405 10.12 13.68 -10.61
C LEU A 405 9.52 12.31 -10.27
N MET A 406 8.54 11.84 -11.04
CA MET A 406 7.93 10.51 -10.88
C MET A 406 8.96 9.40 -11.13
N LEU A 407 9.79 9.53 -12.16
CA LEU A 407 10.90 8.62 -12.44
C LEU A 407 11.99 8.67 -11.37
N PHE A 408 12.27 9.85 -10.85
CA PHE A 408 13.23 10.06 -9.77
C PHE A 408 12.74 9.42 -8.47
N LEU A 409 11.49 9.65 -8.08
CA LEU A 409 10.87 9.03 -6.91
C LEU A 409 10.74 7.52 -7.08
N PHE A 410 10.39 7.04 -8.28
CA PHE A 410 10.39 5.62 -8.59
C PHE A 410 11.80 5.04 -8.49
N SER A 411 12.83 5.70 -9.03
CA SER A 411 14.22 5.26 -8.89
C SER A 411 14.68 5.24 -7.42
N ILE A 412 14.29 6.22 -6.59
CA ILE A 412 14.54 6.21 -5.14
C ILE A 412 13.83 5.02 -4.47
N TYR A 413 12.58 4.73 -4.85
CA TYR A 413 11.89 3.52 -4.39
C TYR A 413 12.64 2.25 -4.80
N LEU A 414 13.24 2.21 -5.99
CA LEU A 414 14.09 1.09 -6.41
C LEU A 414 15.34 0.95 -5.51
N PHE A 415 15.88 2.06 -5.01
CA PHE A 415 17.04 2.10 -4.10
C PHE A 415 16.69 1.88 -2.62
N GLN A 416 15.42 2.00 -2.23
CA GLN A 416 14.88 1.65 -0.89
C GLN A 416 15.09 0.19 -0.49
N MET A 417 15.64 -0.54 -1.43
CA MET A 417 16.01 -1.88 -1.25
C MET A 417 17.10 -1.96 -0.15
N ASP A 418 18.10 -1.09 -0.07
CA ASP A 418 19.14 -1.20 0.98
C ASP A 418 18.79 -0.47 2.28
N ILE A 419 18.60 -1.23 3.36
CA ILE A 419 19.21 -0.84 4.62
C ILE A 419 20.10 -1.98 5.01
N GLU A 420 21.38 -1.76 4.78
CA GLU A 420 22.51 -2.60 5.10
C GLU A 420 22.39 -3.17 6.54
N TYR A 421 21.80 -4.36 6.68
CA TYR A 421 22.08 -5.23 7.80
C TYR A 421 23.43 -5.85 7.47
N SER A 422 24.51 -5.26 8.00
CA SER A 422 25.87 -5.73 7.75
C SER A 422 25.97 -7.24 7.96
N GLN A 423 26.78 -7.95 7.16
CA GLN A 423 27.08 -9.38 7.42
C GLN A 423 27.49 -9.60 8.88
N GLN A 424 28.15 -8.61 9.50
CA GLN A 424 28.52 -8.62 10.91
C GLN A 424 27.32 -8.74 11.86
N SER A 425 26.24 -7.99 11.63
CA SER A 425 25.02 -8.11 12.45
C SER A 425 24.35 -9.48 12.33
N ARG A 426 24.48 -10.16 11.18
CA ARG A 426 23.96 -11.53 10.99
C ARG A 426 24.80 -12.58 11.68
N ILE A 427 26.12 -12.45 11.60
CA ILE A 427 27.05 -13.30 12.36
C ILE A 427 26.76 -13.14 13.86
N THR A 428 26.46 -11.92 14.31
CA THR A 428 26.12 -11.65 15.71
C THR A 428 24.79 -12.30 16.10
N SER A 429 23.73 -12.21 15.29
CA SER A 429 22.45 -12.85 15.59
C SER A 429 22.54 -14.38 15.62
N TYR A 430 23.24 -15.00 14.66
CA TYR A 430 23.43 -16.45 14.69
C TYR A 430 24.34 -16.90 15.84
N ALA A 431 25.33 -16.08 16.23
CA ALA A 431 26.16 -16.37 17.39
C ALA A 431 25.35 -16.33 18.69
N GLU A 432 24.43 -15.37 18.84
CA GLU A 432 23.49 -15.31 19.97
C GLU A 432 22.57 -16.54 19.99
N GLU A 433 22.04 -16.96 18.83
CA GLU A 433 21.20 -18.15 18.70
C GLU A 433 21.96 -19.45 19.03
N TYR A 434 23.22 -19.56 18.59
CA TYR A 434 24.10 -20.67 18.93
C TYR A 434 24.42 -20.72 20.44
N GLU A 435 24.64 -19.56 21.07
CA GLU A 435 24.88 -19.49 22.52
C GLU A 435 23.64 -19.94 23.31
N GLN A 436 22.44 -19.53 22.88
CA GLN A 436 21.18 -19.97 23.46
C GLN A 436 20.97 -21.49 23.31
N HIS A 437 21.22 -22.06 22.13
CA HIS A 437 21.10 -23.52 21.92
C HIS A 437 22.04 -24.31 22.82
N ASN A 438 23.26 -23.83 23.05
CA ASN A 438 24.20 -24.47 23.98
C ASN A 438 23.74 -24.39 25.43
N GLN A 439 23.15 -23.26 25.86
CA GLN A 439 22.57 -23.14 27.19
C GLN A 439 21.37 -24.08 27.39
N VAL A 440 20.51 -24.21 26.38
CA VAL A 440 19.40 -25.17 26.38
C VAL A 440 19.93 -26.60 26.43
N LEU A 441 20.93 -26.95 25.62
CA LEU A 441 21.57 -28.27 25.62
C LEU A 441 22.13 -28.62 27.01
N GLU A 442 22.82 -27.69 27.67
CA GLU A 442 23.36 -27.88 29.02
C GLU A 442 22.25 -28.12 30.06
N ASN A 443 21.15 -27.38 29.96
CA ASN A 443 19.99 -27.50 30.85
C ASN A 443 19.24 -28.83 30.63
N VAL A 444 18.99 -29.20 29.38
CA VAL A 444 18.28 -30.43 28.97
C VAL A 444 19.11 -31.67 29.34
N THR A 445 20.44 -31.60 29.18
CA THR A 445 21.36 -32.67 29.62
C THR A 445 21.36 -32.82 31.15
N ARG A 446 21.32 -31.71 31.90
CA ARG A 446 21.25 -31.73 33.37
C ARG A 446 19.92 -32.26 33.92
N MET A 447 18.83 -32.04 33.20
CA MET A 447 17.49 -32.44 33.60
C MET A 447 17.10 -33.88 33.18
N GLY A 448 17.95 -34.58 32.41
CA GLY A 448 17.75 -35.98 32.06
C GLY A 448 16.66 -36.22 31.01
N PHE A 449 16.53 -35.31 30.05
CA PHE A 449 15.60 -35.46 28.92
C PHE A 449 16.01 -36.63 27.98
N PRO A 450 15.09 -37.11 27.11
CA PRO A 450 15.36 -38.22 26.20
C PRO A 450 16.59 -37.98 25.31
N GLU A 451 17.40 -39.02 25.06
CA GLU A 451 18.62 -38.94 24.25
C GLU A 451 18.36 -38.39 22.84
N GLU A 452 17.21 -38.70 22.24
CA GLU A 452 16.79 -38.22 20.93
C GLU A 452 16.57 -36.69 20.89
N MET A 453 16.13 -36.11 22.01
CA MET A 453 15.97 -34.66 22.15
C MET A 453 17.33 -33.98 22.34
N ILE A 454 18.23 -34.61 23.10
CA ILE A 454 19.60 -34.12 23.32
C ILE A 454 20.39 -34.16 22.01
N SER A 455 20.26 -35.23 21.20
CA SER A 455 20.91 -35.32 19.90
C SER A 455 20.39 -34.27 18.93
N THR A 456 19.08 -34.05 18.89
CA THR A 456 18.44 -33.05 18.03
C THR A 456 18.95 -31.63 18.29
N ILE A 457 18.99 -31.21 19.56
CA ILE A 457 19.47 -29.88 19.94
C ILE A 457 20.97 -29.73 19.64
N LYS A 458 21.72 -30.82 19.79
CA LYS A 458 23.16 -30.85 19.49
C LYS A 458 23.42 -30.71 17.99
N ASP A 459 22.66 -31.40 17.15
CA ASP A 459 22.78 -31.34 15.69
C ASP A 459 22.40 -29.93 15.18
N GLN A 460 21.35 -29.32 15.72
CA GLN A 460 20.97 -27.92 15.43
C GLN A 460 22.07 -26.92 15.81
N ALA A 461 22.66 -27.08 17.00
CA ALA A 461 23.79 -26.24 17.42
C ALA A 461 25.02 -26.42 16.51
N GLU A 462 25.28 -27.64 16.04
CA GLU A 462 26.37 -27.94 15.11
C GLU A 462 26.14 -27.31 13.73
N TRP A 463 24.92 -27.38 13.19
CA TRP A 463 24.59 -26.73 11.93
C TRP A 463 24.65 -25.20 12.02
N LEU A 464 24.17 -24.60 13.12
CA LEU A 464 24.30 -23.15 13.37
C LEU A 464 25.78 -22.72 13.43
N LYS A 465 26.62 -23.50 14.10
CA LYS A 465 28.05 -23.26 14.15
C LYS A 465 28.70 -23.34 12.77
N ASN A 466 28.39 -24.40 12.01
CA ASN A 466 28.88 -24.56 10.64
C ASN A 466 28.43 -23.39 9.75
N ARG A 467 27.20 -22.90 9.94
CA ARG A 467 26.69 -21.70 9.25
C ARG A 467 27.51 -20.45 9.56
N ILE A 468 27.82 -20.21 10.84
CA ILE A 468 28.64 -19.09 11.30
C ILE A 468 30.06 -19.18 10.71
N ASP A 469 30.68 -20.35 10.77
CA ASP A 469 32.02 -20.58 10.24
C ASP A 469 32.07 -20.41 8.71
N SER A 470 31.06 -20.91 8.00
CA SER A 470 30.91 -20.71 6.55
C SER A 470 30.68 -19.24 6.18
N LEU A 471 29.90 -18.47 6.95
CA LEU A 471 29.72 -17.03 6.75
C LEU A 471 31.04 -16.26 6.98
N ASN A 472 31.78 -16.59 8.04
CA ASN A 472 33.09 -15.99 8.33
C ASN A 472 34.12 -16.26 7.22
N ASN A 473 34.06 -17.45 6.62
CA ASN A 473 34.96 -17.90 5.55
C ASN A 473 34.46 -17.57 4.13
N GLN A 474 33.30 -16.93 3.98
CA GLN A 474 32.64 -16.65 2.70
C GLN A 474 32.35 -17.91 1.85
N ASP A 475 32.16 -19.06 2.50
CA ASP A 475 31.79 -20.33 1.88
C ASP A 475 30.26 -20.45 1.81
N TYR A 476 29.67 -19.90 0.74
CA TYR A 476 28.22 -19.91 0.54
C TYR A 476 27.63 -21.31 0.38
N SER A 477 28.39 -22.27 -0.17
CA SER A 477 27.95 -23.67 -0.25
C SER A 477 27.76 -24.29 1.15
N GLY A 478 28.68 -24.01 2.07
CA GLY A 478 28.55 -24.44 3.46
C GLY A 478 27.36 -23.80 4.17
N VAL A 479 27.05 -22.53 3.87
CA VAL A 479 25.84 -21.85 4.40
C VAL A 479 24.57 -22.54 3.93
N VAL A 480 24.40 -22.74 2.61
CA VAL A 480 23.21 -23.41 2.05
C VAL A 480 23.07 -24.83 2.59
N GLN A 481 24.17 -25.56 2.70
CA GLN A 481 24.18 -26.91 3.25
C GLN A 481 23.71 -26.94 4.71
N SER A 482 24.22 -26.04 5.56
CA SER A 482 23.80 -25.97 6.96
C SER A 482 22.32 -25.57 7.12
N GLU A 483 21.84 -24.64 6.28
CA GLU A 483 20.44 -24.20 6.30
C GLU A 483 19.50 -25.28 5.78
N TYR A 484 19.92 -26.05 4.76
CA TYR A 484 19.18 -27.20 4.27
C TYR A 484 18.96 -28.25 5.36
N GLU A 485 20.00 -28.63 6.13
CA GLU A 485 19.84 -29.66 7.15
C GLU A 485 18.90 -29.20 8.29
N VAL A 486 18.99 -27.93 8.71
CA VAL A 486 18.05 -27.34 9.71
C VAL A 486 16.61 -27.38 9.21
N GLU A 487 16.36 -26.87 8.00
CA GLU A 487 14.98 -26.76 7.49
C GLU A 487 14.40 -28.13 7.08
N LYS A 488 15.24 -29.07 6.66
CA LYS A 488 14.84 -30.47 6.44
C LYS A 488 14.41 -31.12 7.75
N MET A 489 15.16 -30.90 8.83
CA MET A 489 14.81 -31.41 10.14
C MET A 489 13.46 -30.84 10.61
N ASN A 490 13.25 -29.53 10.44
CA ASN A 490 11.97 -28.88 10.74
C ASN A 490 10.81 -29.52 9.94
N LEU A 491 11.03 -29.87 8.67
CA LEU A 491 10.03 -30.57 7.86
C LEU A 491 9.72 -31.97 8.41
N GLU A 492 10.75 -32.73 8.79
CA GLU A 492 10.58 -34.06 9.41
C GLU A 492 9.85 -33.97 10.75
N MET A 493 10.09 -32.92 11.54
CA MET A 493 9.35 -32.65 12.77
C MET A 493 7.87 -32.36 12.50
N ILE A 494 7.55 -31.54 11.49
CA ILE A 494 6.17 -31.28 11.06
C ILE A 494 5.50 -32.57 10.60
N GLN A 495 6.18 -33.41 9.82
CA GLN A 495 5.66 -34.71 9.37
C GLN A 495 5.35 -35.66 10.53
N LYS A 496 6.11 -35.57 11.63
CA LYS A 496 5.87 -36.31 12.87
C LYS A 496 4.76 -35.70 13.75
N GLY A 497 4.09 -34.63 13.29
CA GLY A 497 3.00 -33.96 14.02
C GLY A 497 3.46 -32.91 15.02
N GLN A 498 4.72 -32.48 14.99
CA GLN A 498 5.20 -31.42 15.89
C GLN A 498 4.80 -30.03 15.37
N LEU A 499 4.46 -29.12 16.30
CA LEU A 499 4.08 -27.76 15.99
C LEU A 499 5.27 -26.97 15.40
N SER A 500 5.01 -26.26 14.30
CA SER A 500 5.96 -25.35 13.65
C SER A 500 5.30 -24.00 13.39
N SER A 501 6.11 -22.95 13.28
CA SER A 501 5.63 -21.62 12.90
C SER A 501 5.25 -21.50 11.42
N LYS A 502 5.73 -22.43 10.57
CA LYS A 502 5.46 -22.47 9.13
C LYS A 502 4.53 -23.65 8.80
N THR A 503 3.65 -23.45 7.83
CA THR A 503 2.80 -24.54 7.32
C THR A 503 3.66 -25.62 6.65
N PHE A 504 3.16 -26.87 6.57
CA PHE A 504 3.87 -27.96 5.89
C PHE A 504 4.29 -27.58 4.46
N SER A 505 3.41 -26.93 3.70
CA SER A 505 3.69 -26.52 2.32
C SER A 505 4.73 -25.41 2.22
N GLU A 506 4.70 -24.42 3.12
CA GLU A 506 5.73 -23.36 3.18
C GLU A 506 7.09 -23.94 3.56
N GLN A 507 7.11 -24.87 4.53
CA GLN A 507 8.33 -25.55 4.92
C GLN A 507 8.88 -26.43 3.79
N GLN A 508 8.01 -27.15 3.09
CA GLN A 508 8.39 -27.97 1.94
C GLN A 508 8.98 -27.10 0.81
N LEU A 509 8.42 -25.91 0.56
CA LEU A 509 8.97 -24.97 -0.42
C LEU A 509 10.41 -24.55 -0.08
N ILE A 510 10.68 -24.26 1.19
CA ILE A 510 12.02 -23.85 1.64
C ILE A 510 13.02 -25.00 1.48
N VAL A 511 12.64 -26.22 1.87
CA VAL A 511 13.51 -27.40 1.75
C VAL A 511 13.82 -27.71 0.29
N GLU A 512 12.84 -27.63 -0.60
CA GLU A 512 13.03 -27.84 -2.05
C GLU A 512 13.89 -26.73 -2.69
N GLU A 513 13.71 -25.47 -2.27
CA GLU A 513 14.56 -24.35 -2.70
C GLU A 513 16.02 -24.60 -2.31
N LEU A 514 16.26 -24.96 -1.03
CA LEU A 514 17.59 -25.22 -0.51
C LEU A 514 18.22 -26.48 -1.12
N ALA A 515 17.44 -27.55 -1.33
CA ALA A 515 17.89 -28.77 -2.01
C ALA A 515 18.41 -28.46 -3.42
N PHE A 516 17.67 -27.63 -4.17
CA PHE A 516 18.10 -27.21 -5.50
C PHE A 516 19.43 -26.46 -5.47
N PHE A 517 19.61 -25.51 -4.53
CA PHE A 517 20.84 -24.73 -4.45
C PHE A 517 22.03 -25.50 -3.90
N LYS A 518 21.79 -26.51 -3.05
CA LYS A 518 22.80 -27.46 -2.60
C LYS A 518 23.37 -28.28 -3.77
N ASP A 519 22.50 -28.73 -4.66
CA ASP A 519 22.87 -29.65 -5.74
C ASP A 519 23.26 -28.94 -7.05
N SER A 520 23.05 -27.63 -7.16
CA SER A 520 23.32 -26.86 -8.38
C SER A 520 24.55 -25.95 -8.28
N ASP A 521 25.20 -25.70 -9.43
CA ASP A 521 26.29 -24.72 -9.53
C ASP A 521 25.82 -23.25 -9.43
N ILE A 522 24.52 -23.02 -9.19
CA ILE A 522 23.94 -21.69 -9.09
C ILE A 522 24.07 -21.24 -7.64
N GLN A 523 24.87 -20.20 -7.39
CA GLN A 523 24.93 -19.60 -6.07
C GLN A 523 23.56 -19.08 -5.66
N MET A 524 23.08 -19.55 -4.50
CA MET A 524 21.87 -19.01 -3.87
C MET A 524 22.10 -17.54 -3.57
N VAL A 525 21.30 -16.69 -4.18
CA VAL A 525 21.17 -15.30 -3.77
C VAL A 525 20.18 -15.33 -2.60
N GLU A 526 20.67 -15.23 -1.37
CA GLU A 526 19.84 -15.41 -0.16
C GLU A 526 18.54 -14.59 -0.23
N ASN A 527 17.40 -15.29 -0.17
CA ASN A 527 16.06 -14.74 -0.31
C ASN A 527 15.36 -14.48 1.04
N HIS A 528 15.97 -14.82 2.18
CA HIS A 528 15.32 -14.71 3.47
C HIS A 528 15.23 -13.25 3.96
N HIS A 529 14.03 -12.70 3.74
CA HIS A 529 13.36 -11.56 4.36
C HIS A 529 13.98 -10.15 4.40
N LEU A 530 15.28 -9.90 4.29
CA LEU A 530 15.79 -8.52 4.52
C LEU A 530 17.04 -8.13 3.68
N TYR A 531 16.83 -7.16 2.76
CA TYR A 531 17.78 -6.20 2.11
C TYR A 531 18.90 -6.76 1.18
N ARG A 532 19.01 -6.63 -0.17
CA ARG A 532 18.49 -5.79 -1.27
C ARG A 532 19.42 -4.60 -1.72
N ILE A 533 20.47 -4.84 -2.52
CA ILE A 533 21.09 -4.03 -3.63
C ILE A 533 22.37 -4.74 -4.06
N THR A 534 23.00 -5.52 -3.18
CA THR A 534 24.14 -6.43 -3.48
C THR A 534 23.82 -7.52 -4.50
N GLN A 535 22.56 -7.58 -4.97
CA GLN A 535 22.11 -8.57 -5.91
C GLN A 535 22.44 -8.15 -7.35
N PRO A 536 22.81 -9.11 -8.21
CA PRO A 536 23.02 -8.82 -9.62
C PRO A 536 21.71 -8.32 -10.29
N MET A 537 21.84 -7.56 -11.37
CA MET A 537 20.74 -6.83 -12.02
C MET A 537 19.44 -7.64 -12.23
N ILE A 538 19.54 -8.87 -12.74
CA ILE A 538 18.35 -9.69 -13.06
C ILE A 538 17.57 -10.06 -11.80
N TYR A 539 18.27 -10.36 -10.71
CA TYR A 539 17.70 -10.67 -9.41
C TYR A 539 17.02 -9.45 -8.83
N PHE A 540 17.73 -8.31 -8.87
CA PHE A 540 17.20 -7.04 -8.44
C PHE A 540 15.88 -6.70 -9.15
N TRP A 541 15.80 -6.87 -10.47
CA TRP A 541 14.54 -6.66 -11.21
C TRP A 541 13.45 -7.66 -10.82
N THR A 542 13.82 -8.92 -10.62
CA THR A 542 12.88 -9.97 -10.22
C THR A 542 12.27 -9.65 -8.85
N GLN A 543 13.11 -9.31 -7.87
CA GLN A 543 12.70 -8.91 -6.54
C GLN A 543 11.93 -7.59 -6.54
N LEU A 544 12.35 -6.62 -7.35
CA LEU A 544 11.64 -5.35 -7.56
C LEU A 544 10.21 -5.62 -7.98
N PHE A 545 10.00 -6.47 -8.99
CA PHE A 545 8.65 -6.77 -9.46
C PHE A 545 7.86 -7.66 -8.52
N ASN A 546 8.50 -8.54 -7.75
CA ASN A 546 7.85 -9.35 -6.73
C ASN A 546 7.36 -8.49 -5.55
N THR A 547 8.16 -7.50 -5.14
CA THR A 547 7.90 -6.68 -3.95
C THR A 547 7.15 -5.37 -4.23
N LEU A 548 7.25 -4.84 -5.45
CA LEU A 548 6.53 -3.64 -5.83
C LEU A 548 5.04 -3.97 -5.89
N SER A 549 4.29 -3.49 -4.89
CA SER A 549 2.83 -3.48 -4.96
C SER A 549 2.41 -2.74 -6.24
N PRO A 550 1.79 -3.39 -7.24
CA PRO A 550 1.50 -2.75 -8.52
C PRO A 550 0.56 -1.56 -8.41
N GLY A 551 -0.21 -1.48 -7.31
CA GLY A 551 -1.11 -0.39 -7.03
C GLY A 551 -0.44 1.00 -6.99
N SER A 552 0.82 1.09 -6.56
CA SER A 552 1.56 2.36 -6.52
C SER A 552 1.89 2.86 -7.94
N LEU A 553 2.38 1.98 -8.82
CA LEU A 553 2.63 2.30 -10.23
C LEU A 553 1.34 2.68 -10.95
N VAL A 554 0.27 1.90 -10.73
CA VAL A 554 -1.05 2.15 -11.30
C VAL A 554 -1.58 3.53 -10.87
N LEU A 555 -1.39 3.91 -9.60
CA LEU A 555 -1.77 5.22 -9.07
C LEU A 555 -0.99 6.37 -9.75
N LEU A 556 0.32 6.20 -9.92
CA LEU A 556 1.17 7.18 -10.61
C LEU A 556 0.75 7.35 -12.09
N MET A 557 0.51 6.23 -12.79
CA MET A 557 0.00 6.24 -14.17
C MET A 557 -1.34 6.96 -14.28
N LEU A 558 -2.26 6.68 -13.34
CA LEU A 558 -3.59 7.29 -13.29
C LEU A 558 -3.50 8.81 -13.16
N LEU A 559 -2.63 9.30 -12.28
CA LEU A 559 -2.43 10.74 -12.04
C LEU A 559 -1.93 11.43 -13.32
N PHE A 560 -0.95 10.81 -13.98
CA PHE A 560 -0.40 11.29 -15.24
C PHE A 560 -1.46 11.31 -16.36
N PHE A 561 -2.11 10.17 -16.63
CA PHE A 561 -3.09 10.06 -17.71
C PHE A 561 -4.28 10.98 -17.51
N THR A 562 -4.79 11.07 -16.28
CA THR A 562 -5.92 11.93 -15.95
C THR A 562 -5.58 13.37 -16.30
N PHE A 563 -4.38 13.81 -15.92
CA PHE A 563 -3.99 15.16 -16.20
C PHE A 563 -3.72 15.41 -17.67
N PHE A 564 -3.03 14.50 -18.34
CA PHE A 564 -2.70 14.59 -19.76
C PHE A 564 -3.97 14.65 -20.62
N PHE A 565 -4.92 13.73 -20.41
CA PHE A 565 -6.13 13.68 -21.23
C PHE A 565 -7.05 14.87 -20.99
N THR A 566 -7.09 15.40 -19.76
CA THR A 566 -7.91 16.57 -19.44
C THR A 566 -7.23 17.93 -19.70
N LEU A 567 -5.99 17.95 -20.22
CA LEU A 567 -5.27 19.19 -20.53
C LEU A 567 -6.02 20.17 -21.45
N GLU A 568 -6.79 19.62 -22.38
CA GLU A 568 -7.48 20.38 -23.43
C GLU A 568 -8.72 21.09 -22.91
N TYR A 569 -9.41 20.50 -21.94
CA TYR A 569 -10.60 21.07 -21.31
C TYR A 569 -10.28 22.23 -20.34
N ARG A 570 -9.00 22.45 -20.03
CA ARG A 570 -8.57 23.48 -19.06
C ARG A 570 -8.22 24.82 -19.68
N GLY A 571 -8.19 24.90 -21.00
CA GLY A 571 -8.04 26.17 -21.73
C GLY A 571 -8.91 26.14 -22.97
N SER A 572 -9.11 27.29 -23.61
CA SER A 572 -9.81 27.39 -24.90
C SER A 572 -9.10 26.64 -26.05
N SER A 573 -8.06 25.85 -25.75
CA SER A 573 -7.35 25.00 -26.70
C SER A 573 -8.21 23.89 -27.32
N ASN A 574 -9.27 23.43 -26.63
CA ASN A 574 -10.19 22.45 -27.23
C ASN A 574 -10.91 23.05 -28.45
N ASP A 575 -11.37 24.30 -28.32
CA ASP A 575 -12.01 25.03 -29.42
C ASP A 575 -11.03 25.19 -30.59
N TRP A 576 -9.76 25.49 -30.32
CA TRP A 576 -8.72 25.57 -31.35
C TRP A 576 -8.45 24.23 -32.06
N LEU A 577 -8.45 23.11 -31.34
CA LEU A 577 -8.23 21.79 -31.92
C LEU A 577 -9.39 21.35 -32.81
N GLN A 578 -10.61 21.79 -32.50
CA GLN A 578 -11.81 21.48 -33.25
C GLN A 578 -11.96 22.29 -34.55
N ILE A 579 -11.24 23.41 -34.68
CA ILE A 579 -11.18 24.20 -35.92
C ILE A 579 -10.38 23.48 -37.00
N PHE A 580 -9.46 22.57 -36.63
CA PHE A 580 -8.69 21.83 -37.62
C PHE A 580 -9.50 20.66 -38.22
N PRO A 581 -9.47 20.46 -39.55
CA PRO A 581 -10.27 19.46 -40.25
C PRO A 581 -9.69 18.05 -40.12
N PHE A 582 -9.38 17.61 -38.89
CA PHE A 582 -8.88 16.27 -38.62
C PHE A 582 -10.00 15.37 -38.09
N SER A 583 -10.01 14.12 -38.56
CA SER A 583 -10.94 13.13 -38.04
C SER A 583 -10.72 12.87 -36.54
N PRO A 584 -11.77 12.61 -35.75
CA PRO A 584 -11.68 12.27 -34.32
C PRO A 584 -10.67 11.15 -34.05
N TRP A 585 -10.64 10.15 -34.95
CA TRP A 585 -9.72 9.01 -34.86
C TRP A 585 -8.26 9.44 -34.82
N ILE A 586 -7.82 10.32 -35.73
CA ILE A 586 -6.43 10.80 -35.78
C ILE A 586 -6.11 11.57 -34.49
N GLN A 587 -7.07 12.35 -33.99
CA GLN A 587 -6.90 13.12 -32.75
C GLN A 587 -6.68 12.19 -31.54
N LEU A 588 -7.53 11.17 -31.42
CA LEU A 588 -7.50 10.22 -30.31
C LEU A 588 -6.25 9.33 -30.38
N ARG A 589 -5.93 8.80 -31.58
CA ARG A 589 -4.75 7.97 -31.83
C ARG A 589 -3.46 8.67 -31.42
N ASP A 590 -3.25 9.91 -31.87
CA ASP A 590 -2.01 10.63 -31.56
C ASP A 590 -1.87 10.91 -30.05
N LYS A 591 -3.00 11.15 -29.37
CA LYS A 591 -3.06 11.35 -27.93
C LYS A 591 -2.73 10.06 -27.16
N ILE A 592 -3.34 8.94 -27.56
CA ILE A 592 -3.05 7.61 -27.01
C ILE A 592 -1.58 7.25 -27.22
N MET A 593 -1.07 7.37 -28.45
CA MET A 593 0.30 7.02 -28.79
C MET A 593 1.30 7.86 -28.00
N THR A 594 1.07 9.16 -27.85
CA THR A 594 1.94 10.03 -27.06
C THR A 594 1.94 9.61 -25.58
N ALA A 595 0.77 9.36 -25.00
CA ALA A 595 0.66 8.93 -23.60
C ALA A 595 1.31 7.55 -23.36
N PHE A 596 1.08 6.60 -24.26
CA PHE A 596 1.62 5.25 -24.20
C PHE A 596 3.14 5.24 -24.32
N LEU A 597 3.69 5.83 -25.40
CA LEU A 597 5.15 5.91 -25.62
C LEU A 597 5.85 6.63 -24.47
N PHE A 598 5.21 7.64 -23.90
CA PHE A 598 5.77 8.37 -22.77
C PHE A 598 5.87 7.53 -21.50
N ILE A 599 4.80 6.83 -21.10
CA ILE A 599 4.82 5.98 -19.90
C ILE A 599 5.75 4.79 -20.08
N VAL A 600 5.66 4.08 -21.21
CA VAL A 600 6.52 2.93 -21.49
C VAL A 600 7.98 3.37 -21.54
N GLY A 601 8.29 4.44 -22.28
CA GLY A 601 9.65 5.00 -22.34
C GLY A 601 10.17 5.44 -20.97
N SER A 602 9.31 6.02 -20.13
CA SER A 602 9.67 6.39 -18.76
C SER A 602 10.05 5.17 -17.93
N ILE A 603 9.20 4.14 -17.90
CA ILE A 603 9.48 2.90 -17.16
C ILE A 603 10.76 2.23 -17.67
N SER A 604 10.93 2.11 -19.00
CA SER A 604 12.12 1.54 -19.60
C SER A 604 13.40 2.31 -19.23
N VAL A 605 13.37 3.65 -19.23
CA VAL A 605 14.52 4.47 -18.81
C VAL A 605 14.85 4.25 -17.35
N SER A 606 13.85 4.16 -16.46
CA SER A 606 14.09 3.88 -15.04
C SER A 606 14.67 2.48 -14.80
N MET A 607 14.17 1.49 -15.52
CA MET A 607 14.70 0.12 -15.47
C MET A 607 16.13 0.07 -15.98
N LEU A 608 16.44 0.80 -17.06
CA LEU A 608 17.80 0.89 -17.60
C LEU A 608 18.75 1.55 -16.60
N ILE A 609 18.38 2.69 -16.03
CA ILE A 609 19.23 3.39 -15.05
C ILE A 609 19.49 2.50 -13.83
N SER A 610 18.43 1.96 -13.22
CA SER A 610 18.59 1.06 -12.06
C SER A 610 19.40 -0.17 -12.42
N GLY A 611 19.14 -0.78 -13.58
CA GLY A 611 19.85 -1.96 -14.04
C GLY A 611 21.33 -1.72 -14.31
N VAL A 612 21.68 -0.58 -14.92
CA VAL A 612 23.09 -0.18 -15.14
C VAL A 612 23.79 0.03 -13.80
N VAL A 613 23.16 0.71 -12.85
CA VAL A 613 23.74 0.91 -11.52
C VAL A 613 24.01 -0.44 -10.85
N THR A 614 23.01 -1.32 -10.76
CA THR A 614 23.20 -2.65 -10.16
C THR A 614 24.20 -3.51 -10.91
N ALA A 615 24.22 -3.45 -12.24
CA ALA A 615 25.14 -4.23 -13.06
C ALA A 615 26.60 -3.81 -12.89
N VAL A 616 26.85 -2.51 -12.71
CA VAL A 616 28.21 -1.98 -12.49
C VAL A 616 28.74 -2.39 -11.12
N PHE A 617 27.90 -2.39 -10.08
CA PHE A 617 28.34 -2.70 -8.72
C PHE A 617 28.33 -4.20 -8.39
N HIS A 618 27.38 -4.97 -8.94
CA HIS A 618 27.11 -6.36 -8.51
C HIS A 618 26.99 -7.36 -9.67
N GLY A 619 27.22 -6.92 -10.90
CA GLY A 619 27.12 -7.76 -12.09
C GLY A 619 25.68 -7.94 -12.60
N VAL A 620 25.56 -8.64 -13.74
CA VAL A 620 24.29 -8.77 -14.48
C VAL A 620 23.39 -9.87 -13.90
N GLY A 621 23.97 -10.98 -13.42
CA GLY A 621 23.25 -12.17 -12.97
C GLY A 621 22.87 -13.12 -14.11
N THR A 622 21.96 -14.06 -13.83
CA THR A 622 21.47 -15.05 -14.80
C THR A 622 19.95 -15.05 -14.91
N PHE A 623 19.44 -15.17 -16.15
CA PHE A 623 18.02 -15.35 -16.43
C PHE A 623 17.51 -16.76 -16.11
N ARG A 624 18.43 -17.69 -15.80
CA ARG A 624 18.12 -19.08 -15.47
C ARG A 624 17.98 -19.32 -13.96
N TYR A 625 17.93 -18.26 -13.17
CA TYR A 625 17.73 -18.41 -11.74
C TYR A 625 16.31 -18.90 -11.45
N PRO A 626 16.12 -19.98 -10.68
CA PRO A 626 14.79 -20.49 -10.36
C PRO A 626 14.13 -19.63 -9.28
N LEU A 627 12.82 -19.47 -9.40
CA LEU A 627 11.94 -18.87 -8.43
C LEU A 627 10.95 -19.93 -8.00
N PHE A 628 10.99 -20.33 -6.73
CA PHE A 628 10.10 -21.32 -6.17
C PHE A 628 8.80 -20.65 -5.68
N TYR A 629 7.66 -21.29 -5.94
CA TYR A 629 6.34 -20.83 -5.51
C TYR A 629 5.41 -22.01 -5.28
N LEU A 630 4.34 -21.78 -4.51
CA LEU A 630 3.28 -22.74 -4.27
C LEU A 630 2.17 -22.58 -5.32
N ASP A 631 1.80 -23.68 -5.99
CA ASP A 631 0.63 -23.72 -6.86
C ASP A 631 -0.68 -23.78 -6.02
N SER A 632 -1.83 -23.62 -6.67
CA SER A 632 -3.19 -23.78 -6.13
C SER A 632 -3.44 -25.01 -5.26
N GLN A 633 -2.64 -26.06 -5.44
CA GLN A 633 -2.73 -27.32 -4.73
C GLN A 633 -1.60 -27.49 -3.71
N SER A 634 -0.98 -26.37 -3.29
CA SER A 634 0.13 -26.33 -2.35
C SER A 634 1.36 -27.14 -2.78
N ARG A 635 1.53 -27.36 -4.09
CA ARG A 635 2.68 -28.06 -4.65
C ARG A 635 3.77 -27.08 -5.01
N VAL A 636 5.02 -27.40 -4.67
CA VAL A 636 6.20 -26.60 -5.00
C VAL A 636 6.45 -26.67 -6.51
N GLN A 637 6.50 -25.51 -7.16
CA GLN A 637 6.88 -25.36 -8.56
C GLN A 637 8.00 -24.32 -8.68
N SER A 638 8.79 -24.42 -9.74
CA SER A 638 9.83 -23.45 -10.05
C SER A 638 9.57 -22.76 -11.39
N MET A 639 9.87 -21.46 -11.47
CA MET A 639 9.84 -20.66 -12.69
C MET A 639 11.18 -19.94 -12.86
N LEU A 640 11.69 -19.87 -14.09
CA LEU A 640 12.93 -19.13 -14.34
C LEU A 640 12.70 -17.62 -14.24
N SER A 641 13.68 -16.89 -13.69
CA SER A 641 13.64 -15.43 -13.54
C SER A 641 13.38 -14.70 -14.86
N GLY A 642 13.96 -15.18 -15.97
CA GLY A 642 13.68 -14.64 -17.30
C GLY A 642 12.22 -14.83 -17.74
N GLU A 643 11.62 -15.98 -17.46
CA GLU A 643 10.21 -16.23 -17.76
C GLU A 643 9.31 -15.32 -16.92
N PHE A 644 9.60 -15.21 -15.62
CA PHE A 644 8.90 -14.31 -14.71
C PHE A 644 8.94 -12.86 -15.22
N LEU A 645 10.12 -12.34 -15.56
CA LEU A 645 10.28 -10.97 -16.05
C LEU A 645 9.55 -10.71 -17.37
N ILE A 646 9.50 -11.68 -18.28
CA ILE A 646 8.75 -11.57 -19.55
C ILE A 646 7.25 -11.52 -19.27
N ARG A 647 6.73 -12.46 -18.46
CA ARG A 647 5.32 -12.51 -18.06
C ARG A 647 4.92 -11.21 -17.36
N GLN A 648 5.76 -10.71 -16.46
CA GLN A 648 5.57 -9.46 -15.74
C GLN A 648 5.56 -8.24 -16.65
N GLY A 649 6.55 -8.11 -17.54
CA GLY A 649 6.64 -6.99 -18.48
C GLY A 649 5.44 -6.94 -19.42
N PHE A 650 4.97 -8.10 -19.88
CA PHE A 650 3.78 -8.20 -20.72
C PHE A 650 2.50 -7.82 -19.95
N SER A 651 2.32 -8.34 -18.73
CA SER A 651 1.18 -7.97 -17.89
C SER A 651 1.15 -6.47 -17.56
N LEU A 652 2.31 -5.87 -17.26
CA LEU A 652 2.43 -4.44 -17.00
C LEU A 652 2.02 -3.61 -18.22
N LEU A 653 2.42 -4.03 -19.43
CA LEU A 653 2.00 -3.36 -20.68
C LEU A 653 0.48 -3.41 -20.85
N LEU A 654 -0.16 -4.55 -20.55
CA LEU A 654 -1.62 -4.68 -20.60
C LEU A 654 -2.32 -3.80 -19.56
N ILE A 655 -1.79 -3.71 -18.34
CA ILE A 655 -2.30 -2.80 -17.31
C ILE A 655 -2.19 -1.35 -17.79
N VAL A 656 -1.07 -0.95 -18.39
CA VAL A 656 -0.90 0.40 -18.96
C VAL A 656 -1.99 0.68 -20.00
N CYS A 657 -2.23 -0.26 -20.92
CA CYS A 657 -3.30 -0.14 -21.93
C CYS A 657 -4.69 -0.02 -21.29
N PHE A 658 -4.98 -0.83 -20.27
CA PHE A 658 -6.25 -0.82 -19.56
C PHE A 658 -6.48 0.50 -18.84
N VAL A 659 -5.54 0.95 -18.01
CA VAL A 659 -5.64 2.21 -17.26
C VAL A 659 -5.72 3.40 -18.22
N LEU A 660 -4.93 3.40 -19.30
CA LEU A 660 -4.96 4.46 -20.31
C LEU A 660 -6.35 4.56 -20.96
N SER A 661 -6.90 3.44 -21.42
CA SER A 661 -8.22 3.40 -22.08
C SER A 661 -9.35 3.79 -21.13
N LEU A 662 -9.32 3.32 -19.88
CA LEU A 662 -10.27 3.67 -18.83
C LEU A 662 -10.24 5.17 -18.53
N VAL A 663 -9.07 5.73 -18.26
CA VAL A 663 -8.93 7.15 -17.93
C VAL A 663 -9.30 8.04 -19.12
N LEU A 664 -8.97 7.63 -20.35
CA LEU A 664 -9.40 8.34 -21.56
C LEU A 664 -10.93 8.40 -21.65
N CYS A 665 -11.62 7.27 -21.49
CA CYS A 665 -13.08 7.22 -21.51
C CYS A 665 -13.70 8.14 -20.45
N LEU A 666 -13.24 8.04 -19.20
CA LEU A 666 -13.71 8.90 -18.11
C LEU A 666 -13.36 10.38 -18.33
N SER A 667 -12.26 10.68 -19.01
CA SER A 667 -11.88 12.07 -19.34
C SER A 667 -12.84 12.71 -20.33
N LEU A 668 -13.33 11.95 -21.31
CA LEU A 668 -14.31 12.40 -22.30
C LEU A 668 -15.70 12.56 -21.68
N LEU A 669 -16.07 11.66 -20.75
CA LEU A 669 -17.35 11.71 -20.04
C LEU A 669 -17.44 12.93 -19.12
N PHE A 670 -16.44 13.13 -18.26
CA PHE A 670 -16.52 14.16 -17.22
C PHE A 670 -15.98 15.51 -17.65
N LYS A 671 -15.05 15.55 -18.60
CA LYS A 671 -14.39 16.79 -19.10
C LYS A 671 -13.77 17.66 -18.00
N ASN A 672 -13.52 17.07 -16.84
CA ASN A 672 -12.97 17.74 -15.68
C ASN A 672 -11.98 16.80 -15.02
N THR A 673 -10.76 17.30 -14.84
CA THR A 673 -9.64 16.55 -14.26
C THR A 673 -9.96 15.91 -12.94
N PHE A 674 -10.59 16.66 -12.03
CA PHE A 674 -10.84 16.15 -10.68
C PHE A 674 -11.86 15.02 -10.69
N LEU A 675 -12.91 15.18 -11.51
CA LEU A 675 -13.92 14.15 -11.73
C LEU A 675 -13.31 12.88 -12.29
N THR A 676 -12.50 13.03 -13.34
CA THR A 676 -11.81 11.90 -13.97
C THR A 676 -10.82 11.25 -13.00
N LEU A 677 -10.13 12.03 -12.17
CA LEU A 677 -9.17 11.51 -11.19
C LEU A 677 -9.88 10.65 -10.14
N ILE A 678 -10.93 11.18 -9.52
CA ILE A 678 -11.68 10.46 -8.49
C ILE A 678 -12.40 9.26 -9.07
N ALA A 679 -13.04 9.40 -10.23
CA ALA A 679 -13.74 8.28 -10.84
C ALA A 679 -12.78 7.14 -11.20
N SER A 680 -11.63 7.46 -11.82
CA SER A 680 -10.62 6.45 -12.13
C SER A 680 -10.02 5.85 -10.86
N PHE A 681 -9.76 6.66 -9.85
CA PHE A 681 -9.19 6.20 -8.59
C PHE A 681 -10.15 5.27 -7.84
N SER A 682 -11.43 5.62 -7.82
CA SER A 682 -12.49 4.82 -7.20
C SER A 682 -12.64 3.47 -7.89
N VAL A 683 -12.61 3.44 -9.22
CA VAL A 683 -12.70 2.19 -9.99
C VAL A 683 -11.49 1.28 -9.72
N LEU A 684 -10.28 1.83 -9.63
CA LEU A 684 -9.08 1.03 -9.39
C LEU A 684 -8.97 0.56 -7.94
N ILE A 685 -9.31 1.40 -6.96
CA ILE A 685 -9.38 0.98 -5.56
C ILE A 685 -10.41 -0.13 -5.37
N PHE A 686 -11.59 0.01 -5.98
CA PHE A 686 -12.62 -1.02 -5.93
C PHE A 686 -12.10 -2.39 -6.40
N GLY A 687 -11.14 -2.36 -7.34
CA GLY A 687 -10.38 -3.52 -7.78
C GLY A 687 -9.43 -4.17 -6.80
N MET A 688 -8.82 -3.35 -5.94
CA MET A 688 -7.77 -3.76 -5.02
C MET A 688 -8.30 -4.21 -3.66
N ILE A 689 -9.57 -3.98 -3.36
CA ILE A 689 -10.17 -4.43 -2.11
C ILE A 689 -10.38 -5.95 -2.20
N PRO A 690 -9.66 -6.75 -1.38
CA PRO A 690 -9.81 -8.19 -1.39
C PRO A 690 -11.27 -8.59 -1.08
N GLY A 691 -11.83 -9.53 -1.84
CA GLY A 691 -13.15 -10.09 -1.57
C GLY A 691 -14.35 -9.40 -2.22
N VAL A 692 -14.21 -8.17 -2.75
CA VAL A 692 -15.32 -7.46 -3.44
C VAL A 692 -15.93 -8.33 -4.55
N PHE A 693 -15.07 -8.97 -5.34
CA PHE A 693 -15.48 -9.65 -6.57
C PHE A 693 -15.81 -11.13 -6.38
N ASP A 694 -15.39 -11.73 -5.29
CA ASP A 694 -15.56 -13.15 -5.02
C ASP A 694 -17.03 -13.52 -4.77
N LYS A 695 -17.81 -12.61 -4.15
CA LYS A 695 -19.26 -12.78 -3.96
C LYS A 695 -20.08 -12.33 -5.17
N LEU A 696 -19.60 -11.35 -5.94
CA LEU A 696 -20.42 -10.71 -6.97
C LEU A 696 -20.64 -11.58 -8.21
N THR A 697 -19.74 -12.54 -8.52
CA THR A 697 -19.92 -13.42 -9.68
C THR A 697 -19.11 -14.72 -9.60
N THR A 698 -19.61 -15.74 -8.91
CA THR A 698 -19.08 -17.11 -9.07
C THR A 698 -19.18 -17.50 -10.55
N GLY A 699 -18.04 -17.62 -11.24
CA GLY A 699 -17.94 -17.86 -12.70
C GLY A 699 -17.46 -16.67 -13.54
N TRP A 700 -17.90 -15.43 -13.30
CA TRP A 700 -17.43 -14.25 -14.05
C TRP A 700 -16.32 -13.47 -13.36
N ALA A 701 -16.06 -13.73 -12.08
CA ALA A 701 -15.07 -13.00 -11.31
C ALA A 701 -13.67 -13.09 -11.95
N GLY A 702 -13.35 -14.23 -12.57
CA GLY A 702 -12.13 -14.45 -13.35
C GLY A 702 -12.04 -13.62 -14.65
N TYR A 703 -13.05 -12.87 -15.05
CA TYR A 703 -12.99 -11.99 -16.23
C TYR A 703 -12.96 -10.51 -15.88
N ILE A 704 -12.95 -10.16 -14.59
CA ILE A 704 -12.95 -8.78 -14.14
C ILE A 704 -11.51 -8.25 -14.15
N PRO A 705 -11.20 -7.23 -14.97
CA PRO A 705 -9.81 -6.76 -15.19
C PRO A 705 -9.16 -6.23 -13.91
N LEU A 706 -9.99 -5.77 -12.97
CA LEU A 706 -9.56 -5.18 -11.73
C LEU A 706 -8.91 -6.19 -10.76
N ARG A 707 -9.26 -7.47 -10.81
CA ARG A 707 -8.62 -8.52 -9.99
C ARG A 707 -7.17 -8.78 -10.40
N TYR A 708 -6.84 -8.47 -11.66
CA TYR A 708 -5.54 -8.74 -12.26
C TYR A 708 -4.54 -7.61 -12.08
N LEU A 709 -4.85 -6.61 -11.24
CA LEU A 709 -3.93 -5.52 -10.94
C LEU A 709 -2.80 -5.98 -10.00
N ASN A 710 -2.97 -7.05 -9.22
CA ASN A 710 -1.90 -7.61 -8.37
C ASN A 710 -1.02 -8.61 -9.13
N LEU A 711 -0.03 -8.10 -9.84
CA LEU A 711 0.87 -8.85 -10.72
C LEU A 711 1.69 -9.99 -10.07
N PRO A 712 2.32 -9.82 -8.89
CA PRO A 712 3.11 -10.91 -8.29
C PRO A 712 2.24 -12.12 -7.96
N GLU A 713 1.09 -11.87 -7.34
CA GLU A 713 0.10 -12.90 -7.03
C GLU A 713 -0.44 -13.55 -8.32
N LEU A 714 -0.67 -12.79 -9.39
CA LEU A 714 -1.12 -13.34 -10.67
C LEU A 714 -0.13 -14.32 -11.33
N ILE A 715 1.17 -14.11 -11.14
CA ILE A 715 2.21 -14.90 -11.80
C ILE A 715 2.68 -16.06 -10.92
N LEU A 716 2.77 -15.84 -9.61
CA LEU A 716 3.30 -16.80 -8.63
C LEU A 716 2.19 -17.56 -7.89
N ALA A 717 1.07 -16.94 -7.56
CA ALA A 717 -0.05 -17.61 -6.89
C ALA A 717 -1.12 -17.97 -7.92
N ASN A 718 -0.95 -19.12 -8.60
CA ASN A 718 -2.02 -19.70 -9.39
C ASN A 718 -3.15 -20.11 -8.44
N GLN A 719 -4.12 -19.25 -8.16
CA GLN A 719 -5.35 -19.64 -7.47
C GLN A 719 -6.30 -20.29 -8.49
N LEU A 720 -7.06 -21.34 -8.10
CA LEU A 720 -7.89 -22.19 -8.99
C LEU A 720 -8.76 -21.41 -10.01
N GLU A 721 -9.17 -20.18 -9.69
CA GLU A 721 -9.99 -19.35 -10.58
C GLU A 721 -9.23 -18.25 -11.34
N ILE A 722 -8.05 -17.84 -10.88
CA ILE A 722 -7.28 -16.69 -11.36
C ILE A 722 -5.96 -17.18 -11.94
N THR A 723 -5.86 -17.17 -13.28
CA THR A 723 -4.62 -17.56 -13.97
C THR A 723 -4.08 -16.38 -14.77
N TRP A 724 -2.75 -16.34 -14.96
CA TRP A 724 -2.09 -15.31 -15.78
C TRP A 724 -2.76 -15.17 -17.16
N MET A 725 -3.10 -16.29 -17.81
CA MET A 725 -3.76 -16.28 -19.12
C MET A 725 -5.15 -15.63 -19.09
N LYS A 726 -5.97 -15.91 -18.06
CA LYS A 726 -7.27 -15.24 -17.88
C LYS A 726 -7.09 -13.75 -17.65
N GLY A 727 -6.04 -13.34 -16.94
CA GLY A 727 -5.69 -11.94 -16.74
C GLY A 727 -5.32 -11.24 -18.04
N VAL A 728 -4.51 -11.88 -18.88
CA VAL A 728 -4.16 -11.39 -20.22
C VAL A 728 -5.42 -11.17 -21.07
N ILE A 729 -6.31 -12.15 -21.10
CA ILE A 729 -7.57 -12.09 -21.86
C ILE A 729 -8.48 -10.97 -21.30
N SER A 730 -8.66 -10.91 -19.98
CA SER A 730 -9.52 -9.94 -19.31
C SER A 730 -9.05 -8.49 -19.52
N LEU A 731 -7.78 -8.20 -19.25
CA LEU A 731 -7.20 -6.87 -19.43
C LEU A 731 -7.18 -6.47 -20.91
N GLY A 732 -6.83 -7.40 -21.80
CA GLY A 732 -6.82 -7.19 -23.25
C GLY A 732 -8.20 -6.86 -23.81
N LEU A 733 -9.21 -7.69 -23.52
CA LEU A 733 -10.59 -7.47 -23.96
C LEU A 733 -11.19 -6.20 -23.38
N SER A 734 -10.94 -5.91 -22.10
CA SER A 734 -11.42 -4.68 -21.46
C SER A 734 -10.83 -3.44 -22.13
N SER A 735 -9.52 -3.46 -22.43
CA SER A 735 -8.85 -2.38 -23.17
C SER A 735 -9.44 -2.20 -24.58
N LEU A 736 -9.66 -3.33 -25.28
CA LEU A 736 -10.25 -3.34 -26.62
C LEU A 736 -11.70 -2.85 -26.64
N PHE A 737 -12.47 -3.04 -25.55
CA PHE A 737 -13.84 -2.54 -25.44
C PHE A 737 -13.89 -1.04 -25.09
N LEU A 738 -12.97 -0.57 -24.25
CA LEU A 738 -12.91 0.83 -23.82
C LEU A 738 -12.44 1.80 -24.92
N LEU A 739 -11.64 1.33 -25.88
CA LEU A 739 -11.17 2.19 -26.98
C LEU A 739 -12.28 2.60 -27.97
N PRO A 740 -13.12 1.69 -28.51
CA PRO A 740 -14.27 2.04 -29.33
C PRO A 740 -15.29 2.91 -28.61
N THR A 741 -15.53 2.69 -27.30
CA THR A 741 -16.42 3.55 -26.52
C THR A 741 -15.86 4.97 -26.40
N ALA A 742 -14.56 5.13 -26.17
CA ALA A 742 -13.90 6.44 -26.22
C ALA A 742 -14.04 7.12 -27.60
N LEU A 743 -13.94 6.36 -28.70
CA LEU A 743 -14.17 6.89 -30.05
C LEU A 743 -15.59 7.36 -30.28
N TYR A 744 -16.57 6.55 -29.87
CA TYR A 744 -17.97 6.89 -29.96
C TYR A 744 -18.27 8.20 -29.20
N LEU A 745 -17.76 8.32 -27.97
CA LEU A 745 -17.89 9.54 -27.16
C LEU A 745 -17.23 10.74 -27.82
N SER A 746 -16.02 10.58 -28.37
CA SER A 746 -15.30 11.64 -29.08
C SER A 746 -16.06 12.11 -30.33
N LYS A 747 -16.60 11.18 -31.13
CA LYS A 747 -17.40 11.51 -32.32
C LYS A 747 -18.68 12.25 -31.93
N ARG A 748 -19.40 11.76 -30.93
CA ARG A 748 -20.63 12.40 -30.40
C ARG A 748 -20.37 13.83 -29.93
N GLU A 749 -19.21 14.08 -29.31
CA GLU A 749 -18.81 15.42 -28.88
C GLU A 749 -18.58 16.36 -30.07
N ILE A 750 -17.86 15.92 -31.10
CA ILE A 750 -17.63 16.71 -32.31
C ILE A 750 -18.96 17.04 -32.99
N ASP A 751 -19.85 16.05 -33.13
CA ASP A 751 -21.15 16.25 -33.76
C ASP A 751 -22.03 17.21 -32.95
N ARG A 752 -21.90 17.22 -31.61
CA ARG A 752 -22.58 18.18 -30.74
C ARG A 752 -22.04 19.60 -30.90
N ASN A 753 -20.73 19.79 -31.07
CA ASN A 753 -20.13 21.12 -31.20
C ASN A 753 -20.31 21.72 -32.61
N LYS A 754 -20.59 20.89 -33.61
CA LYS A 754 -20.97 21.34 -34.96
C LYS A 754 -22.41 21.84 -35.03
N ARG A 755 -23.28 21.39 -34.10
CA ARG A 755 -24.67 21.85 -33.95
C ARG A 755 -24.69 23.06 -33.02
#